data_AF-A0A7G3UHI5-F1
#
_entry.id   AF-A0A7G3UHI5-F1
#
_cell.length_a   1.000
_cell.length_b   1.000
_cell.length_c   1.000
_cell.angle_alpha   90.00
_cell.angle_beta   90.00
_cell.angle_gamma   90.00
#
_symmetry.space_group_name_H-M   'P 1'
#
loop_
_entity.id
_entity.type
_entity.pdbx_description
1 polymer ?
#
loop_
_entity_poly.entity_id
_entity_poly.type
_entity_poly.pdbx_seq_one_letter_code
_entity_poly.pdbx_strand_id
1 'polypeptide(L)'
;MTDVRGAVGAVWKQESARIVAALTRLVHDVGLAEELAQDALVSALEQWPGSGVPENPGAWLMAVARRRAVDTIRRARTLEDKQGLLAHEARERQRQDASPGSAAYGAPEAAEPPDGDGDGGDGMGGPDDVLRLMFLSCHPVLPTPARAALTLRLVAGLSAAEIARAFLVTETVVARRIAAAKRTLAEARVPFELPPGPELTERLSSVLEVVYLIFNEGYTATGGDDLLRPGLTLEALRLGRLLAGLAPAEPEVHGLVALMEIQESRAGARTGPAGEPVPLHEQNRGRWDPLLIRRGFASMLRARDAARAAGGPPGPYLLQAAIAVTHAQAPTAADTDWAGIAGLYESLVRLLPTPVVRLNRAVAVGHAHDPRAGLALVDGLAADPALRDYHLLPGVRGDLLVRLGRYDEARHEFERAAALTANTAERAFLLRRADTAALADAHTAPPDDTSAAPGLAAAADTFLAHGGLDPASVRSYAQTLTRLRRTLGDGFPLAGLTPETVERAFTTAWSTAAPATWNRHRSAFRSFAAWVPLDPAAAEGPPRRSGAPAAVRPISPEALGTLWSRPGIPLRERTLWRLLYESGAPVTAVLALDVTDLDRDDRRARSGRRPIAWRSGAARLLDELIGDRTEGPVFLTGRRAGPARKAAAVDPATGRARLSYERAEYLFKRTGAGLDPDGGGWTLKRLGRSGRDGLAP
;
A
#
# COMPACT_ATOMS: atom_id res chain seq x y z
N MET A 1 -28.11 5.55 12.55
CA MET A 1 -28.31 5.57 11.08
C MET A 1 -27.02 5.40 10.27
N THR A 2 -25.85 5.86 10.74
CA THR A 2 -24.57 5.78 9.99
C THR A 2 -23.98 4.37 9.83
N ASP A 3 -24.39 3.41 10.67
CA ASP A 3 -23.84 2.05 10.70
C ASP A 3 -24.37 1.15 9.56
N VAL A 4 -25.67 1.24 9.24
CA VAL A 4 -26.31 0.38 8.23
C VAL A 4 -25.75 0.59 6.83
N ARG A 5 -25.50 1.85 6.40
CA ARG A 5 -24.89 2.12 5.09
C ARG A 5 -23.46 1.59 5.00
N GLY A 6 -22.69 1.68 6.09
CA GLY A 6 -21.35 1.10 6.17
C GLY A 6 -21.38 -0.42 6.09
N ALA A 7 -22.30 -1.05 6.81
CA ALA A 7 -22.52 -2.49 6.78
C ALA A 7 -22.92 -2.98 5.38
N VAL A 8 -23.83 -2.28 4.70
CA VAL A 8 -24.24 -2.58 3.31
C VAL A 8 -23.04 -2.55 2.37
N GLY A 9 -22.22 -1.50 2.45
CA GLY A 9 -20.99 -1.39 1.64
C GLY A 9 -20.00 -2.53 1.89
N ALA A 10 -19.81 -2.91 3.16
CA ALA A 10 -18.91 -4.01 3.53
C ALA A 10 -19.42 -5.38 3.03
N VAL A 11 -20.72 -5.65 3.23
CA VAL A 11 -21.37 -6.88 2.72
C VAL A 11 -21.30 -6.94 1.21
N TRP A 12 -21.60 -5.85 0.52
CA TRP A 12 -21.53 -5.82 -0.95
C TRP A 12 -20.12 -6.12 -1.45
N LYS A 13 -19.09 -5.54 -0.84
CA LYS A 13 -17.70 -5.80 -1.21
C LYS A 13 -17.27 -7.26 -0.99
N GLN A 14 -17.93 -7.95 -0.06
CA GLN A 14 -17.66 -9.36 0.23
C GLN A 14 -18.46 -10.33 -0.65
N GLU A 15 -19.73 -10.03 -0.95
CA GLU A 15 -20.67 -10.98 -1.56
C GLU A 15 -21.01 -10.69 -3.03
N SER A 16 -20.74 -9.48 -3.53
CA SER A 16 -21.11 -9.05 -4.90
C SER A 16 -20.64 -10.03 -5.98
N ALA A 17 -19.39 -10.49 -5.91
CA ALA A 17 -18.84 -11.42 -6.90
C ALA A 17 -19.64 -12.73 -6.97
N ARG A 18 -20.05 -13.29 -5.83
CA ARG A 18 -20.84 -14.53 -5.78
C ARG A 18 -22.25 -14.31 -6.34
N ILE A 19 -22.87 -13.18 -5.98
CA ILE A 19 -24.21 -12.82 -6.45
C ILE A 19 -24.20 -12.61 -7.97
N VAL A 20 -23.30 -11.77 -8.48
CA VAL A 20 -23.19 -11.50 -9.92
C VAL A 20 -22.87 -12.78 -10.70
N ALA A 21 -21.96 -13.62 -10.20
CA ALA A 21 -21.62 -14.87 -10.85
C ALA A 21 -22.81 -15.84 -10.94
N ALA A 22 -23.55 -16.01 -9.84
CA ALA A 22 -24.76 -16.84 -9.80
C ALA A 22 -25.83 -16.35 -10.78
N LEU A 23 -26.04 -15.03 -10.85
CA LEU A 23 -27.01 -14.43 -11.76
C LEU A 23 -26.55 -14.51 -13.22
N THR A 24 -25.25 -14.35 -13.49
CA THR A 24 -24.69 -14.49 -14.85
C THR A 24 -24.91 -15.90 -15.38
N ARG A 25 -24.78 -16.92 -14.52
CA ARG A 25 -25.13 -18.30 -14.86
C ARG A 25 -26.61 -18.49 -15.20
N LEU A 26 -27.50 -17.73 -14.55
CA LEU A 26 -28.95 -17.87 -14.72
C LEU A 26 -29.48 -17.12 -15.95
N VAL A 27 -28.96 -15.91 -16.23
CA VAL A 27 -29.46 -15.04 -17.30
C VAL A 27 -28.56 -15.01 -18.53
N HIS A 28 -27.37 -15.63 -18.47
CA HIS A 28 -26.37 -15.69 -19.53
C HIS A 28 -25.91 -14.32 -20.08
N ASP A 29 -26.11 -13.25 -19.31
CA ASP A 29 -25.70 -11.89 -19.64
C ASP A 29 -25.16 -11.20 -18.37
N VAL A 30 -23.88 -10.83 -18.39
CA VAL A 30 -23.20 -10.22 -17.24
C VAL A 30 -23.68 -8.78 -16.97
N GLY A 31 -24.13 -8.08 -18.00
CA GLY A 31 -24.72 -6.75 -17.88
C GLY A 31 -26.01 -6.80 -17.09
N LEU A 32 -26.95 -7.64 -17.53
CA LEU A 32 -28.22 -7.87 -16.88
C LEU A 32 -28.05 -8.46 -15.47
N ALA A 33 -27.12 -9.39 -15.29
CA ALA A 33 -26.81 -9.96 -13.98
C ALA A 33 -26.34 -8.89 -12.97
N GLU A 34 -25.49 -7.94 -13.39
CA GLU A 34 -25.06 -6.86 -12.50
C GLU A 34 -26.21 -5.92 -12.14
N GLU A 35 -27.07 -5.56 -13.10
CA GLU A 35 -28.25 -4.71 -12.85
C GLU A 35 -29.18 -5.35 -11.81
N LEU A 36 -29.51 -6.64 -11.98
CA LEU A 36 -30.34 -7.38 -11.03
C LEU A 36 -29.71 -7.47 -9.63
N ALA A 37 -28.38 -7.59 -9.56
CA ALA A 37 -27.66 -7.58 -8.30
C ALA A 37 -27.69 -6.19 -7.63
N GLN A 38 -27.59 -5.12 -8.40
CA GLN A 38 -27.71 -3.75 -7.91
C GLN A 38 -29.13 -3.45 -7.40
N ASP A 39 -30.16 -3.95 -8.06
CA ASP A 39 -31.54 -3.82 -7.57
C ASP A 39 -31.72 -4.48 -6.19
N ALA A 40 -31.07 -5.64 -5.96
CA ALA A 40 -31.07 -6.29 -4.66
C ALA A 40 -30.36 -5.43 -3.59
N LEU A 41 -29.28 -4.76 -3.96
CA LEU A 41 -28.59 -3.79 -3.09
C LEU A 41 -29.48 -2.58 -2.76
N VAL A 42 -30.24 -2.06 -3.73
CA VAL A 42 -31.22 -0.99 -3.51
C VAL A 42 -32.27 -1.43 -2.49
N SER A 43 -32.82 -2.65 -2.63
CA SER A 43 -33.77 -3.19 -1.65
C SER A 43 -33.18 -3.29 -0.24
N ALA A 44 -31.89 -3.64 -0.09
CA ALA A 44 -31.24 -3.64 1.22
C ALA A 44 -31.14 -2.22 1.81
N LEU A 45 -30.79 -1.22 0.98
CA LEU A 45 -30.70 0.18 1.40
C LEU A 45 -32.06 0.77 1.81
N GLU A 46 -33.15 0.28 1.23
CA GLU A 46 -34.51 0.68 1.59
C GLU A 46 -35.04 -0.01 2.85
N GLN A 47 -34.80 -1.32 2.99
CA GLN A 47 -35.45 -2.13 4.04
C GLN A 47 -34.65 -2.20 5.34
N TRP A 48 -33.33 -2.38 5.27
CA TRP A 48 -32.50 -2.59 6.47
C TRP A 48 -32.47 -1.41 7.45
N PRO A 49 -32.63 -0.13 7.04
CA PRO A 49 -32.75 0.96 8.00
C PRO A 49 -33.95 0.81 8.96
N GLY A 50 -35.03 0.18 8.51
CA GLY A 50 -36.23 -0.07 9.31
C GLY A 50 -36.23 -1.43 10.02
N SER A 51 -35.77 -2.48 9.34
CA SER A 51 -35.80 -3.87 9.86
C SER A 51 -34.53 -4.30 10.59
N GLY A 52 -33.45 -3.53 10.51
CA GLY A 52 -32.11 -3.97 10.88
C GLY A 52 -31.42 -4.79 9.79
N VAL A 53 -30.11 -5.00 9.94
CA VAL A 53 -29.30 -5.85 9.05
C VAL A 53 -29.59 -7.32 9.38
N PRO A 54 -29.96 -8.18 8.41
CA PRO A 54 -30.20 -9.61 8.65
C PRO A 54 -28.98 -10.34 9.21
N GLU A 55 -29.18 -11.46 9.91
CA GLU A 55 -28.06 -12.29 10.43
C GLU A 55 -27.17 -12.85 9.32
N ASN A 56 -27.75 -13.18 8.16
CA ASN A 56 -27.02 -13.56 6.95
C ASN A 56 -27.36 -12.60 5.79
N PRO A 57 -26.69 -11.43 5.71
CA PRO A 57 -26.94 -10.42 4.69
C PRO A 57 -26.70 -10.91 3.27
N GLY A 58 -25.69 -11.78 3.07
CA GLY A 58 -25.33 -12.31 1.75
C GLY A 58 -26.40 -13.23 1.17
N ALA A 59 -26.90 -14.17 1.99
CA ALA A 59 -28.00 -15.04 1.59
C ALA A 59 -29.28 -14.26 1.28
N TRP A 60 -29.56 -13.22 2.07
CA TRP A 60 -30.70 -12.34 1.82
C TRP A 60 -30.59 -11.64 0.45
N LEU A 61 -29.44 -11.03 0.16
CA LEU A 61 -29.18 -10.35 -1.13
C LEU A 61 -29.30 -11.33 -2.31
N MET A 62 -28.71 -12.52 -2.19
CA MET A 62 -28.81 -13.57 -3.20
C MET A 62 -30.27 -13.98 -3.46
N ALA A 63 -31.06 -14.17 -2.40
CA ALA A 63 -32.46 -14.56 -2.53
C ALA A 63 -33.33 -13.47 -3.18
N VAL A 64 -33.07 -12.19 -2.87
CA VAL A 64 -33.75 -11.07 -3.53
C VAL A 64 -33.36 -10.97 -5.00
N ALA A 65 -32.06 -11.07 -5.30
CA ALA A 65 -31.57 -10.98 -6.67
C ALA A 65 -32.07 -12.14 -7.55
N ARG A 66 -32.08 -13.38 -7.03
CA ARG A 66 -32.60 -14.56 -7.73
C ARG A 66 -34.08 -14.42 -8.08
N ARG A 67 -34.91 -13.95 -7.13
CA ARG A 67 -36.34 -13.72 -7.38
C ARG A 67 -36.55 -12.74 -8.54
N ARG A 68 -35.82 -11.62 -8.52
CA ARG A 68 -35.89 -10.64 -9.62
C ARG A 68 -35.43 -11.21 -10.96
N ALA A 69 -34.39 -12.02 -10.97
CA ALA A 69 -33.90 -12.67 -12.18
C ALA A 69 -34.96 -13.62 -12.77
N VAL A 70 -35.57 -14.47 -11.93
CA VAL A 70 -36.67 -15.35 -12.34
C VAL A 70 -37.86 -14.55 -12.87
N ASP A 71 -38.25 -13.46 -12.20
CA ASP A 71 -39.34 -12.58 -12.65
C ASP A 71 -39.02 -11.91 -13.99
N THR A 72 -37.76 -11.64 -14.28
CA THR A 72 -37.31 -11.06 -15.54
C THR A 72 -37.38 -12.09 -16.66
N ILE A 73 -36.91 -13.32 -16.41
CA ILE A 73 -37.00 -14.45 -17.37
C ILE A 73 -38.46 -14.78 -17.68
N ARG A 74 -39.34 -14.83 -16.67
CA ARG A 74 -40.77 -15.06 -16.84
C ARG A 74 -41.41 -13.97 -17.69
N ARG A 75 -41.10 -12.70 -17.42
CA ARG A 75 -41.59 -11.56 -18.21
C ARG A 75 -41.12 -11.60 -19.66
N ALA A 76 -39.86 -11.97 -19.90
CA ALA A 76 -39.32 -12.11 -21.26
C ALA A 76 -40.05 -13.21 -22.05
N ARG A 77 -40.28 -14.39 -21.45
CA ARG A 77 -41.06 -15.48 -22.07
C ARG A 77 -42.49 -15.05 -22.38
N THR A 78 -43.19 -14.44 -21.43
CA THR A 78 -44.56 -13.95 -21.68
C THR A 78 -44.60 -12.89 -22.79
N LEU A 79 -43.57 -12.05 -22.91
CA LEU A 79 -43.47 -11.08 -24.00
C LEU A 79 -43.27 -11.78 -25.35
N GLU A 80 -42.39 -12.78 -25.41
CA GLU A 80 -42.13 -13.59 -26.60
C GLU A 80 -43.38 -14.37 -27.03
N ASP A 81 -44.08 -15.01 -26.09
CA ASP A 81 -45.34 -15.70 -26.35
C ASP A 81 -46.40 -14.75 -26.91
N LYS A 82 -46.54 -13.55 -26.32
CA LYS A 82 -47.47 -12.52 -26.80
C LYS A 82 -47.06 -11.94 -28.15
N GLN A 83 -45.77 -11.76 -28.41
CA GLN A 83 -45.27 -11.36 -29.73
C GLN A 83 -45.51 -12.45 -30.78
N GLY A 84 -45.36 -13.72 -30.40
CA GLY A 84 -45.70 -14.88 -31.23
C GLY A 84 -47.19 -14.93 -31.56
N LEU A 85 -48.06 -14.67 -30.57
CA LEU A 85 -49.50 -14.56 -30.76
C LEU A 85 -49.87 -13.37 -31.66
N LEU A 86 -49.29 -12.18 -31.46
CA LEU A 86 -49.53 -11.02 -32.32
C LEU A 86 -49.00 -11.23 -33.74
N ALA A 87 -47.87 -11.93 -33.90
CA ALA A 87 -47.35 -12.32 -35.21
C ALA A 87 -48.24 -13.38 -35.89
N HIS A 88 -48.85 -14.28 -35.12
CA HIS A 88 -49.84 -15.24 -35.60
C HIS A 88 -51.13 -14.52 -36.03
N GLU A 89 -51.69 -13.65 -35.19
CA GLU A 89 -52.87 -12.83 -35.50
C GLU A 89 -52.62 -11.90 -36.69
N ALA A 90 -51.43 -11.32 -36.83
CA ALA A 90 -51.05 -10.52 -37.98
C ALA A 90 -50.97 -11.37 -39.26
N ARG A 91 -50.44 -12.60 -39.18
CA ARG A 91 -50.43 -13.57 -40.29
C ARG A 91 -51.82 -14.08 -40.63
N GLU A 92 -52.71 -14.23 -39.64
CA GLU A 92 -54.11 -14.60 -39.87
C GLU A 92 -54.91 -13.46 -40.50
N ARG A 93 -54.69 -12.21 -40.10
CA ARG A 93 -55.27 -11.04 -40.77
C ARG A 93 -54.76 -10.90 -42.20
N GLN A 94 -53.46 -11.16 -42.45
CA GLN A 94 -52.91 -11.22 -43.81
C GLN A 94 -53.43 -12.41 -44.64
N ARG A 95 -53.81 -13.53 -44.00
CA ARG A 95 -54.47 -14.67 -44.64
C ARG A 95 -55.97 -14.45 -44.86
N GLN A 96 -56.63 -13.57 -44.10
CA GLN A 96 -58.03 -13.21 -44.32
C GLN A 96 -58.23 -12.25 -45.51
N ASP A 97 -57.17 -11.54 -45.93
CA ASP A 97 -57.15 -10.72 -47.16
C ASP A 97 -56.67 -11.47 -48.43
N ALA A 98 -56.38 -12.77 -48.34
CA ALA A 98 -55.97 -13.59 -49.49
C ALA A 98 -56.70 -14.95 -49.52
N SER A 99 -57.47 -15.16 -50.59
CA SER A 99 -58.24 -16.39 -50.87
C SER A 99 -57.40 -17.69 -50.76
N PRO A 100 -57.95 -18.83 -50.30
CA PRO A 100 -57.15 -19.92 -49.72
C PRO A 100 -56.64 -20.94 -50.73
N GLY A 101 -55.40 -21.39 -50.53
CA GLY A 101 -54.79 -22.54 -51.22
C GLY A 101 -53.64 -23.20 -50.43
N SER A 102 -53.95 -24.36 -49.83
CA SER A 102 -53.09 -25.55 -49.61
C SER A 102 -51.78 -25.50 -48.76
N ALA A 103 -51.89 -26.15 -47.59
CA ALA A 103 -51.02 -27.20 -46.99
C ALA A 103 -49.62 -26.94 -46.37
N ALA A 104 -49.55 -27.30 -45.08
CA ALA A 104 -48.54 -28.11 -44.34
C ALA A 104 -47.10 -27.60 -44.09
N TYR A 105 -46.73 -27.53 -42.80
CA TYR A 105 -45.61 -28.17 -42.07
C TYR A 105 -45.35 -27.35 -40.78
N GLY A 106 -45.56 -27.93 -39.59
CA GLY A 106 -44.46 -28.46 -38.77
C GLY A 106 -43.94 -27.41 -37.78
N ALA A 107 -44.61 -27.25 -36.63
CA ALA A 107 -44.12 -26.41 -35.54
C ALA A 107 -42.97 -27.14 -34.80
N PRO A 108 -41.86 -26.47 -34.44
CA PRO A 108 -40.86 -27.05 -33.57
C PRO A 108 -41.42 -27.17 -32.15
N GLU A 109 -41.17 -28.32 -31.57
CA GLU A 109 -41.44 -28.68 -30.18
C GLU A 109 -40.78 -27.66 -29.24
N ALA A 110 -41.59 -26.88 -28.53
CA ALA A 110 -41.13 -25.95 -27.51
C ALA A 110 -40.54 -26.77 -26.36
N ALA A 111 -39.24 -26.59 -26.10
CA ALA A 111 -38.59 -27.16 -24.95
C ALA A 111 -39.29 -26.69 -23.66
N GLU A 112 -39.88 -27.64 -22.94
CA GLU A 112 -40.49 -27.41 -21.63
C GLU A 112 -39.47 -26.74 -20.69
N PRO A 113 -39.89 -25.72 -19.89
CA PRO A 113 -39.13 -25.33 -18.72
C PRO A 113 -39.01 -26.55 -17.80
N PRO A 114 -37.84 -26.81 -17.17
CA PRO A 114 -37.81 -27.78 -16.10
C PRO A 114 -38.67 -27.25 -14.95
N ASP A 115 -39.87 -27.80 -14.81
CA ASP A 115 -40.58 -27.84 -13.54
C ASP A 115 -39.72 -28.68 -12.60
N GLY A 116 -39.00 -27.98 -11.75
CA GLY A 116 -38.10 -28.55 -10.76
C GLY A 116 -38.33 -27.86 -9.43
N ASP A 117 -39.44 -28.19 -8.78
CA ASP A 117 -39.49 -28.27 -7.33
C ASP A 117 -38.54 -29.41 -6.91
N GLY A 118 -37.25 -29.14 -7.03
CA GLY A 118 -36.15 -30.03 -6.72
C GLY A 118 -35.22 -29.30 -5.76
N ASP A 119 -35.22 -29.77 -4.52
CA ASP A 119 -34.17 -29.60 -3.54
C ASP A 119 -32.77 -29.63 -4.23
N GLY A 120 -32.11 -28.47 -4.28
CA GLY A 120 -30.88 -28.24 -5.05
C GLY A 120 -30.11 -27.02 -4.56
N GLY A 121 -30.12 -26.81 -3.24
CA GLY A 121 -29.63 -25.60 -2.56
C GLY A 121 -28.14 -25.27 -2.71
N ASP A 122 -27.31 -26.15 -3.26
CA ASP A 122 -25.90 -26.16 -2.86
C ASP A 122 -24.87 -25.78 -3.95
N GLY A 123 -25.31 -25.45 -5.18
CA GLY A 123 -24.39 -25.34 -6.34
C GLY A 123 -24.28 -23.99 -7.07
N MET A 124 -25.06 -22.97 -6.71
CA MET A 124 -25.18 -21.71 -7.49
C MET A 124 -24.60 -20.53 -6.72
N GLY A 125 -23.63 -19.83 -7.32
CA GLY A 125 -22.80 -18.83 -6.63
C GLY A 125 -21.63 -19.44 -5.85
N GLY A 126 -21.29 -20.69 -6.16
CA GLY A 126 -20.17 -21.41 -5.56
C GLY A 126 -18.80 -20.88 -6.00
N PRO A 127 -17.71 -21.43 -5.44
CA PRO A 127 -16.33 -21.09 -5.81
C PRO A 127 -16.10 -21.07 -7.33
N ASP A 128 -16.62 -22.09 -8.03
CA ASP A 128 -16.48 -22.25 -9.47
C ASP A 128 -17.13 -21.11 -10.26
N ASP A 129 -18.30 -20.62 -9.83
CA ASP A 129 -18.98 -19.51 -10.51
C ASP A 129 -18.17 -18.21 -10.38
N VAL A 130 -17.56 -17.96 -9.21
CA VAL A 130 -16.67 -16.79 -9.03
C VAL A 130 -15.44 -16.89 -9.93
N LEU A 131 -14.86 -18.09 -10.05
CA LEU A 131 -13.74 -18.32 -10.95
C LEU A 131 -14.13 -18.06 -12.42
N ARG A 132 -15.31 -18.53 -12.85
CA ARG A 132 -15.88 -18.21 -14.18
C ARG A 132 -16.03 -16.71 -14.40
N LEU A 133 -16.51 -15.98 -13.39
CA LEU A 133 -16.65 -14.52 -13.46
C LEU A 133 -15.30 -13.82 -13.62
N MET A 134 -14.24 -14.30 -12.94
CA MET A 134 -12.89 -13.78 -13.13
C MET A 134 -12.42 -14.00 -14.57
N PHE A 135 -12.58 -15.20 -15.13
CA PHE A 135 -12.25 -15.50 -16.53
C PHE A 135 -13.01 -14.62 -17.52
N LEU A 136 -14.33 -14.50 -17.34
CA LEU A 136 -15.17 -13.65 -18.17
C LEU A 136 -14.71 -12.19 -18.14
N SER A 137 -14.43 -11.65 -16.94
CA SER A 137 -13.99 -10.27 -16.78
C SER A 137 -12.60 -9.99 -17.38
N CYS A 138 -11.76 -11.03 -17.47
CA CYS A 138 -10.41 -10.98 -18.03
C CYS A 138 -10.35 -11.49 -19.48
N HIS A 139 -11.48 -11.72 -20.15
CA HIS A 139 -11.50 -12.32 -21.48
C HIS A 139 -10.70 -11.48 -22.49
N PRO A 140 -9.85 -12.09 -23.34
CA PRO A 140 -8.93 -11.36 -24.24
C PRO A 140 -9.62 -10.56 -25.35
N VAL A 141 -10.92 -10.77 -25.58
CA VAL A 141 -11.73 -9.89 -26.45
C VAL A 141 -11.78 -8.45 -25.93
N LEU A 142 -11.54 -8.27 -24.63
CA LEU A 142 -11.52 -6.96 -23.97
C LEU A 142 -10.11 -6.38 -23.96
N PRO A 143 -9.95 -5.07 -24.24
CA PRO A 143 -8.67 -4.42 -24.07
C PRO A 143 -8.26 -4.38 -22.59
N THR A 144 -6.95 -4.38 -22.30
CA THR A 144 -6.40 -4.45 -20.93
C THR A 144 -7.02 -3.48 -19.93
N PRO A 145 -7.22 -2.17 -20.23
CA PRO A 145 -7.86 -1.26 -19.29
C PRO A 145 -9.31 -1.63 -18.98
N ALA A 146 -10.02 -2.25 -19.93
CA ALA A 146 -11.39 -2.72 -19.74
C ALA A 146 -11.43 -3.97 -18.87
N ARG A 147 -10.50 -4.92 -19.05
CA ARG A 147 -10.34 -6.09 -18.18
C ARG A 147 -10.16 -5.66 -16.72
N ALA A 148 -9.18 -4.79 -16.45
CA ALA A 148 -8.93 -4.29 -15.08
C ALA A 148 -10.13 -3.58 -14.46
N ALA A 149 -10.78 -2.67 -15.21
CA ALA A 149 -11.96 -1.97 -14.72
C ALA A 149 -13.15 -2.91 -14.44
N LEU A 150 -13.39 -3.88 -15.33
CA LEU A 150 -14.48 -4.84 -15.20
C LEU A 150 -14.23 -5.83 -14.05
N THR A 151 -13.02 -6.35 -13.90
CA THR A 151 -12.65 -7.20 -12.75
C THR A 151 -12.81 -6.44 -11.42
N LEU A 152 -12.36 -5.19 -11.36
CA LEU A 152 -12.53 -4.37 -10.15
C LEU A 152 -13.99 -4.06 -9.85
N ARG A 153 -14.82 -3.90 -10.88
CA ARG A 153 -16.25 -3.67 -10.70
C ARG A 153 -16.98 -4.92 -10.23
N LEU A 154 -16.84 -6.03 -10.97
CA LEU A 154 -17.66 -7.22 -10.79
C LEU A 154 -17.14 -8.15 -9.69
N VAL A 155 -15.82 -8.29 -9.57
CA VAL A 155 -15.18 -9.23 -8.62
C VAL A 155 -14.73 -8.50 -7.37
N ALA A 156 -14.20 -7.28 -7.53
CA ALA A 156 -13.75 -6.48 -6.39
C ALA A 156 -14.86 -5.67 -5.71
N GLY A 157 -16.01 -5.48 -6.37
CA GLY A 157 -17.15 -4.75 -5.84
C GLY A 157 -16.93 -3.23 -5.73
N LEU A 158 -15.93 -2.68 -6.41
CA LEU A 158 -15.65 -1.24 -6.39
C LEU A 158 -16.68 -0.45 -7.22
N SER A 159 -16.97 0.76 -6.79
CA SER A 159 -17.73 1.75 -7.56
C SER A 159 -16.91 2.35 -8.71
N ALA A 160 -17.60 2.87 -9.73
CA ALA A 160 -16.95 3.60 -10.82
C ALA A 160 -16.12 4.79 -10.29
N ALA A 161 -16.63 5.51 -9.30
CA ALA A 161 -15.91 6.59 -8.61
C ALA A 161 -14.63 6.10 -7.91
N GLU A 162 -14.65 4.96 -7.22
CA GLU A 162 -13.46 4.38 -6.59
C GLU A 162 -12.40 3.97 -7.63
N ILE A 163 -12.82 3.32 -8.71
CA ILE A 163 -11.93 2.92 -9.80
C ILE A 163 -11.35 4.17 -10.49
N ALA A 164 -12.17 5.19 -10.74
CA ALA A 164 -11.75 6.44 -11.37
C ALA A 164 -10.67 7.15 -10.57
N ARG A 165 -10.88 7.31 -9.25
CA ARG A 165 -9.86 7.82 -8.33
C ARG A 165 -8.59 6.95 -8.35
N ALA A 166 -8.76 5.64 -8.38
CA ALA A 166 -7.65 4.70 -8.33
C ALA A 166 -6.79 4.69 -9.61
N PHE A 167 -7.31 5.12 -10.77
CA PHE A 167 -6.58 5.21 -12.05
C PHE A 167 -6.36 6.66 -12.52
N LEU A 168 -6.70 7.67 -11.70
CA LEU A 168 -6.62 9.10 -12.03
C LEU A 168 -7.32 9.47 -13.34
N VAL A 169 -8.49 8.89 -13.57
CA VAL A 169 -9.37 9.23 -14.70
C VAL A 169 -10.72 9.71 -14.17
N THR A 170 -11.58 10.23 -15.04
CA THR A 170 -12.92 10.64 -14.62
C THR A 170 -13.85 9.44 -14.44
N GLU A 171 -14.84 9.58 -13.56
CA GLU A 171 -15.87 8.56 -13.34
C GLU A 171 -16.61 8.19 -14.62
N THR A 172 -16.89 9.19 -15.48
CA THR A 172 -17.54 8.98 -16.78
C THR A 172 -16.71 8.09 -17.71
N VAL A 173 -15.38 8.25 -17.72
CA VAL A 173 -14.48 7.40 -18.53
C VAL A 173 -14.55 5.94 -18.06
N VAL A 174 -14.55 5.71 -16.75
CA VAL A 174 -14.65 4.37 -16.17
C VAL A 174 -16.02 3.75 -16.45
N ALA A 175 -17.11 4.50 -16.21
CA ALA A 175 -18.46 4.02 -16.45
C ALA A 175 -18.67 3.63 -17.92
N ARG A 176 -18.22 4.46 -18.87
CA ARG A 176 -18.26 4.15 -20.30
C ARG A 176 -17.43 2.92 -20.65
N ARG A 177 -16.25 2.77 -20.03
CA ARG A 177 -15.36 1.62 -20.24
C ARG A 177 -16.01 0.30 -19.76
N ILE A 178 -16.62 0.31 -18.58
CA ILE A 178 -17.33 -0.87 -18.04
C ILE A 178 -18.53 -1.22 -18.92
N ALA A 179 -19.35 -0.23 -19.29
CA ALA A 179 -20.51 -0.44 -20.16
C ALA A 179 -20.13 -0.97 -21.55
N ALA A 180 -19.05 -0.45 -22.14
CA ALA A 180 -18.52 -0.96 -23.40
C ALA A 180 -18.02 -2.41 -23.26
N ALA A 181 -17.28 -2.72 -22.18
CA ALA A 181 -16.77 -4.07 -21.95
C ALA A 181 -17.90 -5.11 -21.87
N LYS A 182 -18.97 -4.81 -21.11
CA LYS A 182 -20.14 -5.69 -21.02
C LYS A 182 -20.80 -5.93 -22.37
N ARG A 183 -21.01 -4.86 -23.15
CA ARG A 183 -21.58 -4.98 -24.51
C ARG A 183 -20.71 -5.85 -25.41
N THR A 184 -19.40 -5.64 -25.41
CA THR A 184 -18.47 -6.47 -26.19
C THR A 184 -18.53 -7.94 -25.79
N LEU A 185 -18.63 -8.27 -24.50
CA LEU A 185 -18.80 -9.66 -24.04
C LEU A 185 -20.12 -10.27 -24.53
N ALA A 186 -21.22 -9.51 -24.46
CA ALA A 186 -22.54 -9.96 -24.90
C ALA A 186 -22.60 -10.15 -26.43
N GLU A 187 -22.08 -9.19 -27.20
CA GLU A 187 -21.99 -9.26 -28.67
C GLU A 187 -21.13 -10.44 -29.14
N ALA A 188 -20.02 -10.71 -28.44
CA ALA A 188 -19.16 -11.85 -28.72
C ALA A 188 -19.72 -13.19 -28.18
N ARG A 189 -20.82 -13.16 -27.43
CA ARG A 189 -21.46 -14.33 -26.79
C ARG A 189 -20.48 -15.21 -26.02
N VAL A 190 -19.63 -14.57 -25.22
CA VAL A 190 -18.60 -15.29 -24.44
C VAL A 190 -19.31 -16.23 -23.44
N PRO A 191 -19.03 -17.54 -23.47
CA PRO A 191 -19.70 -18.50 -22.60
C PRO A 191 -19.28 -18.32 -21.13
N PHE A 192 -20.23 -18.53 -20.21
CA PHE A 192 -19.99 -18.53 -18.77
C PHE A 192 -19.62 -19.93 -18.26
N GLU A 193 -18.46 -20.42 -18.72
CA GLU A 193 -18.00 -21.79 -18.46
C GLU A 193 -16.55 -21.79 -17.95
N LEU A 194 -16.17 -22.84 -17.22
CA LEU A 194 -14.77 -23.07 -16.87
C LEU A 194 -14.09 -23.77 -18.04
N PRO A 195 -12.95 -23.27 -18.53
CA PRO A 195 -12.16 -23.99 -19.52
C PRO A 195 -11.73 -25.35 -18.96
N PRO A 196 -11.70 -26.42 -19.79
CA PRO A 196 -11.21 -27.73 -19.37
C PRO A 196 -9.71 -27.67 -19.03
N GLY A 197 -9.23 -28.62 -18.22
CA GLY A 197 -7.92 -28.60 -17.53
C GLY A 197 -6.76 -27.88 -18.23
N PRO A 198 -6.30 -28.30 -19.41
CA PRO A 198 -5.16 -27.66 -20.08
C PRO A 198 -5.42 -26.22 -20.54
N GLU A 199 -6.66 -25.90 -20.96
CA GLU A 199 -7.06 -24.56 -21.37
C GLU A 199 -7.21 -23.63 -20.16
N LEU A 200 -7.54 -24.18 -18.98
CA LEU A 200 -7.62 -23.43 -17.73
C LEU A 200 -6.31 -22.69 -17.46
N THR A 201 -5.18 -23.38 -17.54
CA THR A 201 -3.85 -22.81 -17.30
C THR A 201 -3.52 -21.69 -18.28
N GLU A 202 -3.83 -21.85 -19.56
CA GLU A 202 -3.60 -20.81 -20.58
C GLU A 202 -4.43 -19.56 -20.30
N ARG A 203 -5.73 -19.73 -20.01
CA ARG A 203 -6.64 -18.62 -19.70
C ARG A 203 -6.27 -17.92 -18.39
N LEU A 204 -5.71 -18.67 -17.43
CA LEU A 204 -5.35 -18.15 -16.11
C LEU A 204 -4.25 -17.10 -16.21
N SER A 205 -3.37 -17.21 -17.22
CA SER A 205 -2.34 -16.21 -17.49
C SER A 205 -2.91 -14.80 -17.62
N SER A 206 -4.06 -14.63 -18.29
CA SER A 206 -4.71 -13.34 -18.47
C SER A 206 -5.32 -12.82 -17.17
N VAL A 207 -5.86 -13.69 -16.32
CA VAL A 207 -6.37 -13.31 -14.99
C VAL A 207 -5.22 -12.83 -14.10
N LEU A 208 -4.10 -13.57 -14.09
CA LEU A 208 -2.91 -13.21 -13.32
C LEU A 208 -2.31 -11.89 -13.80
N GLU A 209 -2.24 -11.67 -15.12
CA GLU A 209 -1.81 -10.40 -15.72
C GLU A 209 -2.65 -9.22 -15.21
N VAL A 210 -3.98 -9.35 -15.22
CA VAL A 210 -4.87 -8.28 -14.76
C VAL A 210 -4.72 -8.02 -13.26
N VAL A 211 -4.64 -9.08 -12.43
CA VAL A 211 -4.44 -8.93 -10.99
C VAL A 211 -3.10 -8.25 -10.70
N TYR A 212 -2.03 -8.64 -11.38
CA TYR A 212 -0.73 -8.04 -11.19
C TYR A 212 -0.65 -6.60 -11.73
N LEU A 213 -1.37 -6.29 -12.81
CA LEU A 213 -1.50 -4.92 -13.31
C LEU A 213 -2.16 -4.00 -12.27
N ILE A 214 -3.24 -4.46 -11.64
CA ILE A 214 -3.90 -3.73 -10.54
C ILE A 214 -2.93 -3.53 -9.38
N PHE A 215 -2.16 -4.56 -9.03
CA PHE A 215 -1.15 -4.46 -7.97
C PHE A 215 -0.07 -3.43 -8.31
N ASN A 216 0.49 -3.48 -9.53
CA ASN A 216 1.56 -2.58 -9.96
C ASN A 216 1.13 -1.11 -9.94
N GLU A 217 -0.08 -0.80 -10.41
CA GLU A 217 -0.65 0.56 -10.35
C GLU A 217 -0.81 1.05 -8.89
N GLY A 218 -1.02 0.13 -7.95
CA GLY A 218 -1.01 0.43 -6.51
C GLY A 218 0.39 0.58 -5.91
N TYR A 219 1.33 -0.24 -6.37
CA TYR A 219 2.67 -0.41 -5.77
C TYR A 219 3.67 0.68 -6.20
N THR A 220 3.54 1.18 -7.42
CA THR A 220 4.21 2.37 -7.93
C THR A 220 3.25 3.05 -8.90
N ALA A 221 2.59 4.12 -8.45
CA ALA A 221 1.58 4.81 -9.23
C ALA A 221 2.17 5.43 -10.49
N THR A 222 1.57 5.14 -11.65
CA THR A 222 2.03 5.64 -12.96
C THR A 222 2.01 7.17 -13.05
N GLY A 223 1.16 7.84 -12.26
CA GLY A 223 1.09 9.29 -12.17
C GLY A 223 0.44 9.80 -10.89
N GLY A 224 0.36 11.12 -10.77
CA GLY A 224 -0.16 11.82 -9.58
C GLY A 224 0.92 12.15 -8.55
N ASP A 225 0.47 12.64 -7.39
CA ASP A 225 1.36 13.17 -6.35
C ASP A 225 1.91 12.10 -5.41
N ASP A 226 1.13 11.04 -5.15
CA ASP A 226 1.52 9.93 -4.29
C ASP A 226 2.25 8.83 -5.08
N LEU A 227 3.31 8.27 -4.48
CA LEU A 227 4.02 7.11 -5.05
C LEU A 227 3.21 5.82 -4.97
N LEU A 228 2.38 5.67 -3.94
CA LEU A 228 1.64 4.44 -3.61
C LEU A 228 0.14 4.71 -3.61
N ARG A 229 -0.64 3.72 -4.06
CA ARG A 229 -2.10 3.67 -3.86
C ARG A 229 -2.46 2.38 -3.11
N PRO A 230 -2.33 2.36 -1.77
CA PRO A 230 -2.50 1.15 -0.97
C PRO A 230 -3.86 0.46 -1.14
N GLY A 231 -4.90 1.23 -1.48
CA GLY A 231 -6.21 0.65 -1.78
C GLY A 231 -6.18 -0.38 -2.91
N LEU A 232 -5.38 -0.14 -3.96
CA LEU A 232 -5.24 -1.05 -5.10
C LEU A 232 -4.39 -2.27 -4.76
N THR A 233 -3.28 -2.11 -4.03
CA THR A 233 -2.42 -3.25 -3.65
C THR A 233 -3.16 -4.22 -2.73
N LEU A 234 -3.93 -3.68 -1.77
CA LEU A 234 -4.76 -4.49 -0.88
C LEU A 234 -5.88 -5.22 -1.64
N GLU A 235 -6.48 -4.58 -2.63
CA GLU A 235 -7.53 -5.21 -3.45
C GLU A 235 -6.94 -6.31 -4.34
N ALA A 236 -5.81 -6.06 -5.02
CA ALA A 236 -5.12 -7.08 -5.80
C ALA A 236 -4.67 -8.27 -4.94
N LEU A 237 -4.18 -8.03 -3.71
CA LEU A 237 -3.89 -9.10 -2.76
C LEU A 237 -5.13 -9.90 -2.37
N ARG A 238 -6.27 -9.25 -2.19
CA ARG A 238 -7.54 -9.93 -1.92
C ARG A 238 -7.94 -10.82 -3.10
N LEU A 239 -7.88 -10.29 -4.32
CA LEU A 239 -8.17 -11.03 -5.56
C LEU A 239 -7.21 -12.20 -5.76
N GLY A 240 -5.90 -12.01 -5.55
CA GLY A 240 -4.91 -13.07 -5.67
C GLY A 240 -5.13 -14.20 -4.65
N ARG A 241 -5.43 -13.86 -3.38
CA ARG A 241 -5.73 -14.86 -2.35
C ARG A 241 -7.03 -15.61 -2.63
N LEU A 242 -8.05 -14.91 -3.15
CA LEU A 242 -9.28 -15.54 -3.63
C LEU A 242 -8.94 -16.55 -4.73
N LEU A 243 -8.19 -16.13 -5.75
CA LEU A 243 -7.78 -16.99 -6.85
C LEU A 243 -6.97 -18.21 -6.36
N ALA A 244 -6.07 -18.04 -5.38
CA ALA A 244 -5.31 -19.14 -4.79
C ALA A 244 -6.19 -20.15 -4.03
N GLY A 245 -7.34 -19.73 -3.52
CA GLY A 245 -8.35 -20.62 -2.95
C GLY A 245 -9.18 -21.35 -4.01
N LEU A 246 -9.43 -20.69 -5.16
CA LEU A 246 -10.20 -21.24 -6.28
C LEU A 246 -9.38 -22.20 -7.15
N ALA A 247 -8.07 -21.97 -7.27
CA ALA A 247 -7.15 -22.75 -8.11
C ALA A 247 -5.93 -23.21 -7.30
N PRO A 248 -6.11 -24.08 -6.28
CA PRO A 248 -5.05 -24.44 -5.34
C PRO A 248 -3.93 -25.28 -5.95
N ALA A 249 -4.18 -25.97 -7.07
CA ALA A 249 -3.18 -26.78 -7.77
C ALA A 249 -2.30 -25.95 -8.74
N GLU A 250 -2.64 -24.68 -8.99
CA GLU A 250 -1.97 -23.85 -9.99
C GLU A 250 -0.75 -23.12 -9.39
N PRO A 251 0.48 -23.47 -9.80
CA PRO A 251 1.70 -22.93 -9.18
C PRO A 251 1.83 -21.41 -9.32
N GLU A 252 1.48 -20.88 -10.49
CA GLU A 252 1.64 -19.46 -10.82
C GLU A 252 0.71 -18.55 -10.03
N VAL A 253 -0.45 -19.07 -9.58
CA VAL A 253 -1.36 -18.32 -8.70
C VAL A 253 -0.71 -18.08 -7.34
N HIS A 254 -0.14 -19.13 -6.74
CA HIS A 254 0.59 -19.03 -5.48
C HIS A 254 1.87 -18.21 -5.64
N GLY A 255 2.55 -18.32 -6.79
CA GLY A 255 3.69 -17.48 -7.15
C GLY A 255 3.33 -16.00 -7.17
N LEU A 256 2.25 -15.61 -7.84
CA LEU A 256 1.80 -14.22 -7.88
C LEU A 256 1.41 -13.71 -6.49
N VAL A 257 0.69 -14.51 -5.69
CA VAL A 257 0.38 -14.13 -4.30
C VAL A 257 1.65 -13.94 -3.49
N ALA A 258 2.62 -14.85 -3.59
CA ALA A 258 3.89 -14.72 -2.90
C ALA A 258 4.62 -13.41 -3.29
N LEU A 259 4.70 -13.12 -4.59
CA LEU A 259 5.29 -11.89 -5.10
C LEU A 259 4.64 -10.64 -4.50
N MET A 260 3.31 -10.54 -4.57
CA MET A 260 2.56 -9.40 -4.07
C MET A 260 2.67 -9.25 -2.55
N GLU A 261 2.62 -10.35 -1.78
CA GLU A 261 2.76 -10.32 -0.31
C GLU A 261 4.14 -9.80 0.10
N ILE A 262 5.20 -10.28 -0.56
CA ILE A 262 6.56 -9.82 -0.28
C ILE A 262 6.75 -8.37 -0.68
N GLN A 263 6.23 -7.94 -1.83
CA GLN A 263 6.31 -6.55 -2.26
C GLN A 263 5.54 -5.60 -1.33
N GLU A 264 4.31 -5.97 -0.96
CA GLU A 264 3.47 -5.17 -0.05
C GLU A 264 4.03 -5.15 1.38
N SER A 265 4.75 -6.19 1.81
CA SER A 265 5.42 -6.19 3.13
C SER A 265 6.33 -4.98 3.34
N ARG A 266 6.80 -4.38 2.25
CA ARG A 266 7.72 -3.24 2.27
C ARG A 266 7.02 -1.89 2.22
N ALA A 267 5.69 -1.83 2.02
CA ALA A 267 4.95 -0.59 1.77
C ALA A 267 5.28 0.51 2.80
N GLY A 268 5.33 0.14 4.08
CA GLY A 268 5.68 1.06 5.17
C GLY A 268 7.12 1.58 5.18
N ALA A 269 8.00 1.10 4.29
CA ALA A 269 9.39 1.52 4.14
C ALA A 269 9.72 2.09 2.76
N ARG A 270 8.76 2.11 1.81
CA ARG A 270 8.96 2.58 0.43
C ARG A 270 9.00 4.09 0.31
N THR A 271 8.41 4.81 1.26
CA THR A 271 8.38 6.26 1.28
C THR A 271 8.99 6.82 2.56
N GLY A 272 9.63 7.98 2.42
CA GLY A 272 10.11 8.77 3.55
C GLY A 272 8.99 9.61 4.17
N PRO A 273 9.31 10.40 5.22
CA PRO A 273 8.32 11.19 5.94
C PRO A 273 7.58 12.24 5.10
N ALA A 274 8.15 12.66 3.96
CA ALA A 274 7.55 13.62 3.04
C ALA A 274 6.95 12.94 1.79
N GLY A 275 6.78 11.61 1.81
CA GLY A 275 6.25 10.84 0.68
C GLY A 275 7.28 10.51 -0.40
N GLU A 276 8.54 10.88 -0.21
CA GLU A 276 9.60 10.67 -1.20
C GLU A 276 9.94 9.19 -1.37
N PRO A 277 10.21 8.71 -2.61
CA PRO A 277 10.67 7.35 -2.85
C PRO A 277 11.96 7.02 -2.09
N VAL A 278 12.01 5.83 -1.49
CA VAL A 278 13.20 5.27 -0.83
C VAL A 278 13.69 4.05 -1.60
N PRO A 279 14.90 4.08 -2.19
CA PRO A 279 15.47 2.96 -2.93
C PRO A 279 15.53 1.69 -2.09
N LEU A 280 15.34 0.52 -2.71
CA LEU A 280 15.21 -0.76 -1.99
C LEU A 280 16.36 -1.05 -1.00
N HIS A 281 17.60 -0.75 -1.39
CA HIS A 281 18.77 -0.98 -0.54
C HIS A 281 18.88 0.03 0.63
N GLU A 282 18.15 1.14 0.58
CA GLU A 282 18.08 2.14 1.64
C GLU A 282 16.88 1.94 2.58
N GLN A 283 15.94 1.06 2.21
CA GLN A 283 14.74 0.82 3.01
C GLN A 283 15.12 0.19 4.35
N ASN A 284 14.56 0.75 5.43
CA ASN A 284 14.69 0.14 6.75
C ASN A 284 13.90 -1.17 6.80
N ARG A 285 14.58 -2.31 6.70
CA ARG A 285 13.97 -3.66 6.74
C ARG A 285 13.24 -3.96 8.04
N GLY A 286 13.59 -3.29 9.15
CA GLY A 286 12.85 -3.38 10.41
C GLY A 286 11.43 -2.78 10.37
N ARG A 287 11.11 -2.00 9.32
CA ARG A 287 9.75 -1.49 9.05
C ARG A 287 8.96 -2.40 8.11
N TRP A 288 9.54 -3.49 7.61
CA TRP A 288 8.82 -4.44 6.76
C TRP A 288 7.85 -5.27 7.60
N ASP A 289 6.68 -5.57 7.05
CA ASP A 289 5.62 -6.31 7.75
C ASP A 289 5.98 -7.81 7.83
N PRO A 290 6.31 -8.34 9.03
CA PRO A 290 6.70 -9.73 9.18
C PRO A 290 5.55 -10.72 8.94
N LEU A 291 4.28 -10.30 9.05
CA LEU A 291 3.14 -11.16 8.75
C LEU A 291 3.01 -11.37 7.24
N LEU A 292 3.14 -10.30 6.45
CA LEU A 292 3.12 -10.39 4.99
C LEU A 292 4.32 -11.19 4.47
N ILE A 293 5.52 -11.01 5.05
CA ILE A 293 6.70 -11.83 4.72
C ILE A 293 6.41 -13.33 4.95
N ARG A 294 5.88 -13.69 6.13
CA ARG A 294 5.54 -15.09 6.43
C ARG A 294 4.48 -15.66 5.48
N ARG A 295 3.46 -14.87 5.13
CA ARG A 295 2.44 -15.27 4.15
C ARG A 295 3.05 -15.47 2.77
N GLY A 296 3.89 -14.54 2.32
CA GLY A 296 4.60 -14.66 1.05
C GLY A 296 5.46 -15.92 0.98
N PHE A 297 6.20 -16.24 2.04
CA PHE A 297 6.99 -17.48 2.11
C PHE A 297 6.10 -18.73 2.10
N ALA A 298 4.98 -18.72 2.84
CA ALA A 298 4.04 -19.84 2.82
C ALA A 298 3.43 -20.06 1.43
N SER A 299 3.05 -18.98 0.72
CA SER A 299 2.58 -19.07 -0.66
C SER A 299 3.68 -19.54 -1.62
N MET A 300 4.92 -19.10 -1.43
CA MET A 300 6.06 -19.57 -2.24
C MET A 300 6.29 -21.08 -2.08
N LEU A 301 6.16 -21.61 -0.87
CA LEU A 301 6.26 -23.06 -0.64
C LEU A 301 5.15 -23.82 -1.37
N ARG A 302 3.89 -23.36 -1.27
CA ARG A 302 2.78 -23.94 -2.03
C ARG A 302 3.00 -23.89 -3.53
N ALA A 303 3.50 -22.77 -4.05
CA ALA A 303 3.84 -22.61 -5.47
C ALA A 303 4.86 -23.66 -5.92
N ARG A 304 5.92 -23.87 -5.12
CA ARG A 304 6.95 -24.87 -5.41
C ARG A 304 6.44 -26.30 -5.34
N ASP A 305 5.62 -26.62 -4.35
CA ASP A 305 5.07 -27.97 -4.19
C ASP A 305 4.07 -28.30 -5.32
N ALA A 306 3.22 -27.34 -5.70
CA ALA A 306 2.35 -27.45 -6.86
C ALA A 306 3.15 -27.61 -8.17
N ALA A 307 4.20 -26.81 -8.38
CA ALA A 307 5.05 -26.91 -9.57
C ALA A 307 5.74 -28.28 -9.68
N ARG A 308 6.23 -28.81 -8.56
CA ARG A 308 6.82 -30.16 -8.51
C ARG A 308 5.81 -31.24 -8.83
N ALA A 309 4.59 -31.15 -8.30
CA ALA A 309 3.53 -32.11 -8.60
C ALA A 309 3.11 -32.09 -10.07
N ALA A 310 3.11 -30.91 -10.70
CA ALA A 310 2.79 -30.75 -12.11
C ALA A 310 3.93 -31.18 -13.06
N GLY A 311 5.16 -31.35 -12.56
CA GLY A 311 6.31 -31.81 -13.36
C GLY A 311 6.85 -30.81 -14.39
N GLY A 312 6.37 -29.56 -14.37
CA GLY A 312 6.75 -28.51 -15.32
C GLY A 312 7.83 -27.54 -14.80
N PRO A 313 8.51 -26.79 -15.70
CA PRO A 313 9.41 -25.71 -15.29
C PRO A 313 8.64 -24.57 -14.59
N PRO A 314 9.32 -23.77 -13.75
CA PRO A 314 8.69 -22.65 -13.07
C PRO A 314 8.22 -21.58 -14.05
N GLY A 315 7.02 -21.05 -13.85
CA GLY A 315 6.47 -19.95 -14.64
C GLY A 315 7.00 -18.56 -14.23
N PRO A 316 6.55 -17.50 -14.92
CA PRO A 316 7.09 -16.15 -14.74
C PRO A 316 6.85 -15.56 -13.35
N TYR A 317 5.69 -15.79 -12.73
CA TYR A 317 5.37 -15.25 -11.41
C TYR A 317 6.08 -16.01 -10.29
N LEU A 318 6.26 -17.34 -10.41
CA LEU A 318 7.05 -18.11 -9.45
C LEU A 318 8.52 -17.64 -9.46
N LEU A 319 9.11 -17.40 -10.62
CA LEU A 319 10.48 -16.86 -10.73
C LEU A 319 10.59 -15.44 -10.15
N GLN A 320 9.63 -14.56 -10.46
CA GLN A 320 9.59 -13.21 -9.87
C GLN A 320 9.41 -13.25 -8.34
N ALA A 321 8.57 -14.15 -7.83
CA ALA A 321 8.40 -14.37 -6.41
C ALA A 321 9.70 -14.85 -5.75
N ALA A 322 10.43 -15.77 -6.39
CA ALA A 322 11.74 -16.21 -5.91
C ALA A 322 12.71 -15.03 -5.77
N ILE A 323 12.77 -14.13 -6.76
CA ILE A 323 13.60 -12.91 -6.70
C ILE A 323 13.20 -12.03 -5.50
N ALA A 324 11.91 -11.79 -5.32
CA ALA A 324 11.40 -10.99 -4.21
C ALA A 324 11.70 -11.64 -2.85
N VAL A 325 11.57 -12.96 -2.76
CA VAL A 325 11.88 -13.76 -1.57
C VAL A 325 13.36 -13.67 -1.21
N THR A 326 14.28 -13.72 -2.18
CA THR A 326 15.72 -13.57 -1.92
C THR A 326 16.03 -12.22 -1.27
N HIS A 327 15.38 -11.14 -1.71
CA HIS A 327 15.50 -9.86 -1.02
C HIS A 327 14.94 -9.89 0.40
N ALA A 328 13.80 -10.55 0.61
CA ALA A 328 13.12 -10.62 1.90
C ALA A 328 13.84 -11.48 2.95
N GLN A 329 14.62 -12.47 2.50
CA GLN A 329 15.40 -13.36 3.39
C GLN A 329 16.65 -12.69 3.96
N ALA A 330 17.26 -11.78 3.21
CA ALA A 330 18.46 -11.12 3.66
C ALA A 330 18.18 -10.20 4.88
N PRO A 331 18.97 -10.26 5.96
CA PRO A 331 18.78 -9.39 7.12
C PRO A 331 19.07 -7.92 6.82
N THR A 332 20.10 -7.66 6.01
CA THR A 332 20.49 -6.31 5.58
C THR A 332 20.53 -6.20 4.05
N ALA A 333 20.63 -4.97 3.54
CA ALA A 333 20.80 -4.73 2.11
C ALA A 333 22.09 -5.36 1.55
N ALA A 334 23.18 -5.31 2.33
CA ALA A 334 24.48 -5.85 1.94
C ALA A 334 24.47 -7.38 1.84
N ASP A 335 23.68 -8.06 2.66
CA ASP A 335 23.57 -9.54 2.68
C ASP A 335 22.67 -10.10 1.55
N THR A 336 22.23 -9.25 0.61
CA THR A 336 21.36 -9.69 -0.49
C THR A 336 22.15 -10.57 -1.46
N ASP A 337 21.68 -11.79 -1.71
CA ASP A 337 22.29 -12.70 -2.69
C ASP A 337 21.99 -12.24 -4.14
N TRP A 338 22.82 -11.31 -4.61
CA TRP A 338 22.73 -10.78 -5.97
C TRP A 338 23.11 -11.78 -7.04
N ALA A 339 24.01 -12.72 -6.75
CA ALA A 339 24.40 -13.78 -7.69
C ALA A 339 23.21 -14.71 -7.96
N GLY A 340 22.50 -15.14 -6.90
CA GLY A 340 21.26 -15.90 -7.02
C GLY A 340 20.17 -15.12 -7.78
N ILE A 341 19.99 -13.83 -7.49
CA ILE A 341 19.02 -12.97 -8.19
C ILE A 341 19.37 -12.86 -9.69
N ALA A 342 20.65 -12.70 -10.05
CA ALA A 342 21.07 -12.65 -11.44
C ALA A 342 20.76 -13.95 -12.20
N GLY A 343 20.98 -15.12 -11.58
CA GLY A 343 20.63 -16.42 -12.14
C GLY A 343 19.11 -16.64 -12.30
N LEU A 344 18.31 -16.11 -11.36
CA LEU A 344 16.85 -16.11 -11.47
C LEU A 344 16.37 -15.22 -12.62
N TYR A 345 16.94 -14.02 -12.78
CA TYR A 345 16.64 -13.16 -13.93
C TYR A 345 17.08 -13.77 -15.26
N GLU A 346 18.20 -14.50 -15.30
CA GLU A 346 18.61 -15.22 -16.51
C GLU A 346 17.57 -16.27 -16.92
N SER A 347 17.05 -17.02 -15.95
CA SER A 347 15.97 -17.98 -16.19
C SER A 347 14.68 -17.28 -16.62
N LEU A 348 14.36 -16.14 -16.02
CA LEU A 348 13.18 -15.35 -16.38
C LEU A 348 13.29 -14.75 -17.79
N VAL A 349 14.48 -14.29 -18.22
CA VAL A 349 14.70 -13.79 -19.59
C VAL A 349 14.51 -14.90 -20.62
N ARG A 350 14.92 -16.15 -20.34
CA ARG A 350 14.67 -17.28 -21.24
C ARG A 350 13.18 -17.56 -21.43
N LEU A 351 12.39 -17.39 -20.37
CA LEU A 351 10.96 -17.64 -20.38
C LEU A 351 10.15 -16.47 -20.94
N LEU A 352 10.51 -15.23 -20.55
CA LEU A 352 9.81 -14.00 -20.87
C LEU A 352 10.82 -12.92 -21.29
N PRO A 353 11.28 -12.93 -22.56
CA PRO A 353 12.39 -12.10 -23.05
C PRO A 353 11.98 -10.64 -23.33
N THR A 354 11.21 -10.02 -22.44
CA THR A 354 10.76 -8.63 -22.62
C THR A 354 11.88 -7.62 -22.31
N PRO A 355 11.87 -6.43 -22.94
CA PRO A 355 12.88 -5.40 -22.69
C PRO A 355 12.95 -4.99 -21.21
N VAL A 356 11.82 -4.95 -20.50
CA VAL A 356 11.75 -4.63 -19.07
C VAL A 356 12.43 -5.71 -18.21
N VAL A 357 12.22 -7.00 -18.52
CA VAL A 357 12.89 -8.10 -17.79
C VAL A 357 14.40 -8.07 -18.05
N ARG A 358 14.82 -7.77 -19.29
CA ARG A 358 16.24 -7.61 -19.64
C ARG A 358 16.88 -6.43 -18.90
N LEU A 359 16.18 -5.30 -18.77
CA LEU A 359 16.63 -4.14 -17.99
C LEU A 359 16.81 -4.52 -16.52
N ASN A 360 15.84 -5.22 -15.92
CA ASN A 360 15.94 -5.67 -14.54
C ASN A 360 17.10 -6.67 -14.33
N ARG A 361 17.36 -7.55 -15.31
CA ARG A 361 18.54 -8.43 -15.31
C ARG A 361 19.84 -7.62 -15.32
N ALA A 362 19.92 -6.54 -16.09
CA ALA A 362 21.11 -5.70 -16.14
C ALA A 362 21.47 -5.10 -14.77
N VAL A 363 20.45 -4.68 -14.00
CA VAL A 363 20.61 -4.23 -12.60
C VAL A 363 21.21 -5.35 -11.74
N ALA A 364 20.63 -6.56 -11.81
CA ALA A 364 21.10 -7.69 -11.03
C ALA A 364 22.54 -8.09 -11.37
N VAL A 365 22.91 -8.10 -12.66
CA VAL A 365 24.28 -8.38 -13.12
C VAL A 365 25.26 -7.32 -12.61
N GLY A 366 24.90 -6.04 -12.70
CA GLY A 366 25.72 -4.93 -12.23
C GLY A 366 25.98 -4.98 -10.72
N HIS A 367 25.04 -5.51 -9.94
CA HIS A 367 25.21 -5.72 -8.50
C HIS A 367 25.98 -7.00 -8.14
N ALA A 368 25.79 -8.08 -8.90
CA ALA A 368 26.42 -9.37 -8.62
C ALA A 368 27.90 -9.41 -9.01
N HIS A 369 28.29 -8.65 -10.02
CA HIS A 369 29.64 -8.69 -10.60
C HIS A 369 30.26 -7.28 -10.61
N ASP A 370 30.17 -6.58 -11.76
CA ASP A 370 30.72 -5.24 -11.98
C ASP A 370 29.63 -4.33 -12.57
N PRO A 371 29.42 -3.11 -12.02
CA PRO A 371 28.57 -2.09 -12.63
C PRO A 371 28.81 -1.85 -14.12
N ARG A 372 30.04 -2.05 -14.64
CA ARG A 372 30.33 -1.96 -16.10
C ARG A 372 29.58 -3.00 -16.91
N ALA A 373 29.50 -4.24 -16.41
CA ALA A 373 28.80 -5.32 -17.09
C ALA A 373 27.28 -5.05 -17.13
N GLY A 374 26.73 -4.51 -16.04
CA GLY A 374 25.35 -4.03 -16.01
C GLY A 374 25.12 -2.89 -17.02
N LEU A 375 26.02 -1.91 -17.07
CA LEU A 375 25.90 -0.75 -17.97
C LEU A 375 25.93 -1.17 -19.45
N ALA A 376 26.83 -2.08 -19.83
CA ALA A 376 26.89 -2.59 -21.20
C ALA A 376 25.58 -3.27 -21.64
N LEU A 377 24.91 -3.99 -20.74
CA LEU A 377 23.59 -4.58 -21.01
C LEU A 377 22.50 -3.51 -21.17
N VAL A 378 22.55 -2.45 -20.36
CA VAL A 378 21.61 -1.31 -20.45
C VAL A 378 21.82 -0.53 -21.74
N ASP A 379 23.06 -0.28 -22.14
CA ASP A 379 23.38 0.44 -23.39
C ASP A 379 22.88 -0.34 -24.61
N GLY A 380 22.94 -1.67 -24.59
CA GLY A 380 22.34 -2.53 -25.62
C GLY A 380 20.81 -2.43 -25.72
N LEU A 381 20.13 -1.98 -24.67
CA LEU A 381 18.68 -1.75 -24.64
C LEU A 381 18.27 -0.34 -25.06
N ALA A 382 19.22 0.61 -25.16
CA ALA A 382 18.91 2.01 -25.48
C ALA A 382 18.28 2.19 -26.87
N ALA A 383 18.55 1.27 -27.80
CA ALA A 383 17.98 1.27 -29.15
C ALA A 383 16.58 0.62 -29.23
N ASP A 384 16.10 -0.03 -28.17
CA ASP A 384 14.81 -0.74 -28.18
C ASP A 384 13.63 0.26 -28.17
N PRO A 385 12.77 0.26 -29.22
CA PRO A 385 11.66 1.20 -29.30
C PRO A 385 10.70 1.14 -28.10
N ALA A 386 10.53 -0.04 -27.48
CA ALA A 386 9.60 -0.22 -26.37
C ALA A 386 10.06 0.45 -25.07
N LEU A 387 11.35 0.82 -24.95
CA LEU A 387 11.89 1.49 -23.77
C LEU A 387 12.19 2.97 -23.99
N ARG A 388 11.92 3.51 -25.20
CA ARG A 388 12.24 4.90 -25.56
C ARG A 388 11.70 5.93 -24.57
N ASP A 389 10.44 5.77 -24.18
CA ASP A 389 9.72 6.66 -23.27
C ASP A 389 9.60 6.07 -21.85
N TYR A 390 10.38 5.03 -21.54
CA TYR A 390 10.36 4.36 -20.24
C TYR A 390 11.41 4.96 -19.31
N HIS A 391 10.98 5.76 -18.34
CA HIS A 391 11.87 6.53 -17.45
C HIS A 391 12.85 5.68 -16.62
N LEU A 392 12.54 4.41 -16.34
CA LEU A 392 13.45 3.55 -15.59
C LEU A 392 14.70 3.15 -16.38
N LEU A 393 14.67 3.18 -17.72
CA LEU A 393 15.86 2.90 -18.53
C LEU A 393 16.98 3.93 -18.25
N PRO A 394 16.77 5.25 -18.47
CA PRO A 394 17.77 6.26 -18.12
C PRO A 394 18.01 6.30 -16.60
N GLY A 395 17.01 6.05 -15.76
CA GLY A 395 17.19 5.99 -14.29
C GLY A 395 18.17 4.88 -13.84
N VAL A 396 18.07 3.68 -14.41
CA VAL A 396 18.98 2.57 -14.14
C VAL A 396 20.38 2.87 -14.70
N ARG A 397 20.46 3.43 -15.91
CA ARG A 397 21.73 3.85 -16.51
C ARG A 397 22.46 4.84 -15.61
N GLY A 398 21.75 5.86 -15.12
CA GLY A 398 22.28 6.83 -14.15
C GLY A 398 22.78 6.19 -12.86
N ASP A 399 22.07 5.20 -12.28
CA ASP A 399 22.52 4.51 -11.07
C ASP A 399 23.85 3.76 -11.28
N LEU A 400 23.99 3.08 -12.41
CA LEU A 400 25.21 2.36 -12.77
C LEU A 400 26.38 3.32 -13.04
N LEU A 401 26.12 4.46 -13.69
CA LEU A 401 27.12 5.51 -13.93
C LEU A 401 27.63 6.14 -12.62
N VAL A 402 26.74 6.41 -11.65
CA VAL A 402 27.13 6.88 -10.30
C VAL A 402 28.09 5.89 -9.63
N ARG A 403 27.82 4.57 -9.72
CA ARG A 403 28.69 3.53 -9.15
C ARG A 403 30.06 3.44 -9.81
N LEU A 404 30.15 3.90 -11.06
CA LEU A 404 31.40 3.97 -11.82
C LEU A 404 32.13 5.32 -11.65
N GLY A 405 31.58 6.25 -10.87
CA GLY A 405 32.13 7.60 -10.70
C GLY A 405 31.93 8.51 -11.91
N ARG A 406 31.05 8.16 -12.85
CA ARG A 406 30.77 8.93 -14.08
C ARG A 406 29.60 9.88 -13.83
N TYR A 407 29.85 10.91 -13.02
CA TYR A 407 28.78 11.71 -12.41
C TYR A 407 28.09 12.68 -13.39
N ASP A 408 28.81 13.36 -14.28
CA ASP A 408 28.15 14.23 -15.29
C ASP A 408 27.23 13.43 -16.22
N GLU A 409 27.66 12.26 -16.69
CA GLU A 409 26.79 11.39 -17.49
C GLU A 409 25.57 10.91 -16.69
N ALA A 410 25.77 10.55 -15.42
CA ALA A 410 24.67 10.14 -14.56
C ALA A 410 23.65 11.26 -14.34
N ARG A 411 24.11 12.51 -14.19
CA ARG A 411 23.25 13.69 -14.05
C ARG A 411 22.30 13.81 -15.23
N HIS A 412 22.83 13.79 -16.45
CA HIS A 412 22.01 13.87 -17.68
C HIS A 412 20.99 12.74 -17.77
N GLU A 413 21.36 11.52 -17.39
CA GLU A 413 20.44 10.38 -17.38
C GLU A 413 19.32 10.53 -16.34
N PHE A 414 19.62 11.05 -15.14
CA PHE A 414 18.57 11.33 -14.15
C PHE A 414 17.64 12.48 -14.57
N GLU A 415 18.15 13.52 -15.22
CA GLU A 415 17.33 14.60 -15.80
C GLU A 415 16.40 14.05 -16.89
N ARG A 416 16.93 13.20 -17.79
CA ARG A 416 16.13 12.52 -18.80
C ARG A 416 15.06 11.62 -18.20
N ALA A 417 15.41 10.84 -17.18
CA ALA A 417 14.44 10.01 -16.45
C ALA A 417 13.33 10.87 -15.82
N ALA A 418 13.69 12.01 -15.21
CA ALA A 418 12.73 12.92 -14.61
C ALA A 418 11.76 13.53 -15.63
N ALA A 419 12.21 13.80 -16.85
CA ALA A 419 11.37 14.32 -17.93
C ALA A 419 10.32 13.30 -18.42
N LEU A 420 10.61 12.00 -18.33
CA LEU A 420 9.77 10.91 -18.84
C LEU A 420 8.71 10.42 -17.85
N THR A 421 8.90 10.59 -16.53
CA THR A 421 7.89 10.14 -15.53
C THR A 421 6.76 11.16 -15.36
N ALA A 422 5.53 10.67 -15.24
CA ALA A 422 4.33 11.47 -14.93
C ALA A 422 4.01 11.52 -13.42
N ASN A 423 4.82 10.87 -12.58
CA ASN A 423 4.65 10.88 -11.13
C ASN A 423 5.48 12.01 -10.49
N THR A 424 4.83 12.89 -9.72
CA THR A 424 5.47 14.09 -9.14
C THR A 424 6.56 13.72 -8.12
N ALA A 425 6.30 12.72 -7.27
CA ALA A 425 7.23 12.27 -6.24
C ALA A 425 8.48 11.59 -6.85
N GLU A 426 8.29 10.81 -7.91
CA GLU A 426 9.38 10.16 -8.64
C GLU A 426 10.21 11.16 -9.43
N ARG A 427 9.57 12.12 -10.11
CA ARG A 427 10.25 13.23 -10.81
C ARG A 427 11.14 14.00 -9.85
N ALA A 428 10.61 14.40 -8.69
CA ALA A 428 11.37 15.12 -7.68
C ALA A 428 12.53 14.30 -7.11
N PHE A 429 12.37 12.98 -6.99
CA PHE A 429 13.45 12.08 -6.59
C PHE A 429 14.56 12.00 -7.62
N LEU A 430 14.24 11.86 -8.90
CA LEU A 430 15.22 11.79 -9.99
C LEU A 430 15.99 13.11 -10.14
N LEU A 431 15.33 14.26 -10.05
CA LEU A 431 16.00 15.56 -10.06
C LEU A 431 16.99 15.74 -8.90
N ARG A 432 16.61 15.32 -7.67
CA ARG A 432 17.56 15.33 -6.54
C ARG A 432 18.77 14.43 -6.76
N ARG A 433 18.60 13.30 -7.48
CA ARG A 433 19.72 12.44 -7.85
C ARG A 433 20.63 13.10 -8.88
N ALA A 434 20.06 13.83 -9.85
CA ALA A 434 20.82 14.64 -10.79
C ALA A 434 21.65 15.71 -10.08
N ASP A 435 21.04 16.46 -9.16
CA ASP A 435 21.72 17.47 -8.34
C ASP A 435 22.87 16.85 -7.54
N THR A 436 22.63 15.69 -6.92
CA THR A 436 23.66 14.97 -6.14
C THR A 436 24.83 14.53 -7.03
N ALA A 437 24.56 14.06 -8.25
CA ALA A 437 25.61 13.71 -9.21
C ALA A 437 26.40 14.95 -9.65
N ALA A 438 25.74 16.08 -9.91
CA ALA A 438 26.40 17.34 -10.25
C ALA A 438 27.39 17.80 -9.16
N LEU A 439 27.02 17.63 -7.89
CA LEU A 439 27.88 17.96 -6.75
C LEU A 439 29.13 17.08 -6.68
N ALA A 440 28.98 15.79 -6.97
CA ALA A 440 30.08 14.84 -6.96
C ALA A 440 31.06 15.05 -8.13
N ASP A 441 30.54 15.40 -9.31
CA ASP A 441 31.33 15.69 -10.52
C ASP A 441 32.24 16.90 -10.35
N ALA A 442 31.69 18.00 -9.80
CA ALA A 442 32.45 19.22 -9.50
C ALA A 442 33.64 18.99 -8.55
N HIS A 443 33.65 17.86 -7.84
CA HIS A 443 34.67 17.47 -6.89
C HIS A 443 35.67 16.42 -7.44
N THR A 444 35.37 15.79 -8.57
CA THR A 444 36.26 14.79 -9.22
C THR A 444 37.18 15.41 -10.28
N ALA A 445 37.00 16.69 -10.63
CA ALA A 445 37.98 17.46 -11.40
C ALA A 445 39.30 17.55 -10.62
N PRO A 446 40.47 17.38 -11.26
CA PRO A 446 41.73 17.22 -10.55
C PRO A 446 42.05 18.48 -9.73
N PRO A 447 42.19 18.36 -8.39
CA PRO A 447 42.88 19.38 -7.62
C PRO A 447 44.38 19.24 -7.87
N ASP A 448 45.08 20.35 -8.06
CA ASP A 448 46.53 20.39 -7.96
C ASP A 448 46.96 19.71 -6.65
N ASP A 449 47.88 18.76 -6.83
CA ASP A 449 48.65 18.00 -5.86
C ASP A 449 48.51 18.43 -4.38
N THR A 450 47.76 17.68 -3.57
CA THR A 450 47.99 17.66 -2.11
C THR A 450 47.58 16.33 -1.48
N SER A 451 48.52 15.78 -0.72
CA SER A 451 48.53 14.45 -0.09
C SER A 451 47.30 14.06 0.75
N ALA A 452 46.83 12.83 0.55
CA ALA A 452 46.22 11.89 1.50
C ALA A 452 45.65 12.42 2.85
N ALA A 453 44.76 13.40 2.80
CA ALA A 453 43.92 13.74 3.95
C ALA A 453 42.79 12.70 4.09
N PRO A 454 42.37 12.32 5.32
CA PRO A 454 41.25 11.41 5.51
C PRO A 454 39.96 11.98 4.90
N GLY A 455 39.25 11.14 4.15
CA GLY A 455 37.93 11.48 3.61
C GLY A 455 36.86 11.64 4.69
N LEU A 456 35.75 12.25 4.31
CA LEU A 456 34.63 12.63 5.18
C LEU A 456 34.07 11.43 5.95
N ALA A 457 34.01 10.25 5.34
CA ALA A 457 33.55 9.04 6.02
C ALA A 457 34.47 8.64 7.19
N ALA A 458 35.77 8.52 6.94
CA ALA A 458 36.74 8.13 7.96
C ALA A 458 36.77 9.14 9.12
N ALA A 459 36.69 10.43 8.80
CA ALA A 459 36.62 11.48 9.80
C ALA A 459 35.33 11.45 10.63
N ALA A 460 34.17 11.25 9.97
CA ALA A 460 32.88 11.14 10.64
C ALA A 460 32.81 9.91 11.56
N ASP A 461 33.30 8.76 11.11
CA ASP A 461 33.30 7.52 11.90
C ASP A 461 34.21 7.68 13.14
N THR A 462 35.39 8.29 12.98
CA THR A 462 36.30 8.58 14.10
C THR A 462 35.71 9.57 15.10
N PHE A 463 35.00 10.59 14.62
CA PHE A 463 34.30 11.56 15.46
C PHE A 463 33.19 10.90 16.29
N LEU A 464 32.38 10.04 15.67
CA LEU A 464 31.27 9.37 16.34
C LEU A 464 31.73 8.28 17.32
N ALA A 465 32.91 7.71 17.11
CA ALA A 465 33.53 6.73 17.99
C ALA A 465 34.27 7.34 19.19
N HIS A 466 34.50 8.66 19.21
CA HIS A 466 35.20 9.30 20.32
C HIS A 466 34.36 9.28 21.61
N GLY A 467 35.00 8.92 22.73
CA GLY A 467 34.35 8.72 24.04
C GLY A 467 33.77 9.97 24.72
N GLY A 468 33.74 11.12 24.04
CA GLY A 468 33.21 12.39 24.55
C GLY A 468 31.72 12.64 24.27
N LEU A 469 31.04 11.76 23.53
CA LEU A 469 29.63 11.92 23.13
C LEU A 469 28.71 10.94 23.88
N ASP A 470 27.57 11.43 24.39
CA ASP A 470 26.55 10.56 24.94
C ASP A 470 25.80 9.78 23.83
N PRO A 471 25.16 8.63 24.15
CA PRO A 471 24.51 7.79 23.14
C PRO A 471 23.40 8.46 22.33
N ALA A 472 22.73 9.48 22.86
CA ALA A 472 21.70 10.21 22.11
C ALA A 472 22.34 11.21 21.13
N SER A 473 23.42 11.86 21.52
CA SER A 473 24.22 12.72 20.64
C SER A 473 24.87 11.93 19.50
N VAL A 474 25.44 10.75 19.77
CA VAL A 474 25.98 9.85 18.72
C VAL A 474 24.92 9.54 17.67
N ARG A 475 23.70 9.16 18.08
CA ARG A 475 22.59 8.88 17.13
C ARG A 475 22.19 10.12 16.32
N SER A 476 22.09 11.28 16.97
CA SER A 476 21.69 12.52 16.31
C SER A 476 22.76 13.04 15.33
N TYR A 477 24.03 12.89 15.69
CA TYR A 477 25.16 13.34 14.89
C TYR A 477 25.38 12.38 13.72
N ALA A 478 25.29 11.07 13.95
CA ALA A 478 25.31 10.06 12.89
C ALA A 478 24.26 10.34 11.81
N GLN A 479 23.03 10.70 12.20
CA GLN A 479 22.00 11.06 11.22
C GLN A 479 22.40 12.23 10.31
N THR A 480 23.12 13.22 10.85
CA THR A 480 23.57 14.40 10.11
C THR A 480 24.74 14.04 9.19
N LEU A 481 25.74 13.33 9.73
CA LEU A 481 26.96 12.98 9.01
C LEU A 481 26.71 11.93 7.93
N THR A 482 25.85 10.95 8.16
CA THR A 482 25.43 10.00 7.12
C THR A 482 24.74 10.70 5.95
N ARG A 483 23.91 11.71 6.22
CA ARG A 483 23.28 12.49 5.14
C ARG A 483 24.30 13.33 4.38
N LEU A 484 25.21 14.00 5.07
CA LEU A 484 26.29 14.76 4.43
C LEU A 484 27.18 13.85 3.56
N ARG A 485 27.59 12.69 4.08
CA ARG A 485 28.34 11.66 3.35
C ARG A 485 27.61 11.16 2.10
N ARG A 486 26.28 11.06 2.13
CA ARG A 486 25.49 10.70 0.95
C ARG A 486 25.39 11.83 -0.07
N THR A 487 25.32 13.08 0.40
CA THR A 487 25.23 14.25 -0.48
C THR A 487 26.58 14.58 -1.14
N LEU A 488 27.69 14.40 -0.42
CA LEU A 488 29.03 14.77 -0.86
C LEU A 488 29.88 13.58 -1.33
N GLY A 489 29.53 12.36 -0.91
CA GLY A 489 30.33 11.15 -1.13
C GLY A 489 31.19 10.77 0.09
N ASP A 490 31.41 9.47 0.29
CA ASP A 490 32.18 8.94 1.43
C ASP A 490 33.67 9.33 1.35
N GLY A 491 34.22 9.41 0.14
CA GLY A 491 35.61 9.81 -0.14
C GLY A 491 35.84 11.32 -0.18
N PHE A 492 34.83 12.14 0.12
CA PHE A 492 34.93 13.59 0.01
C PHE A 492 36.04 14.12 0.95
N PRO A 493 37.06 14.83 0.47
CA PRO A 493 38.17 15.31 1.29
C PRO A 493 37.69 16.41 2.23
N LEU A 494 38.14 16.37 3.48
CA LEU A 494 37.78 17.40 4.46
C LEU A 494 38.18 18.81 4.01
N ALA A 495 39.30 18.96 3.31
CA ALA A 495 39.75 20.24 2.76
C ALA A 495 38.76 20.84 1.73
N GLY A 496 37.91 20.01 1.10
CA GLY A 496 36.88 20.45 0.16
C GLY A 496 35.60 20.97 0.82
N LEU A 497 35.46 20.87 2.15
CA LEU A 497 34.31 21.42 2.87
C LEU A 497 34.46 22.93 2.99
N THR A 498 34.19 23.66 1.90
CA THR A 498 34.12 25.14 1.89
C THR A 498 32.75 25.61 2.39
N PRO A 499 32.57 26.89 2.76
CA PRO A 499 31.26 27.44 3.12
C PRO A 499 30.18 27.16 2.07
N GLU A 500 30.52 27.32 0.78
CA GLU A 500 29.60 27.12 -0.35
C GLU A 500 29.21 25.66 -0.49
N THR A 501 30.17 24.73 -0.38
CA THR A 501 29.92 23.30 -0.50
C THR A 501 29.10 22.79 0.67
N VAL A 502 29.39 23.28 1.88
CA VAL A 502 28.62 22.99 3.09
C VAL A 502 27.19 23.54 2.97
N GLU A 503 27.01 24.78 2.53
CA GLU A 503 25.69 25.39 2.36
C GLU A 503 24.86 24.67 1.31
N ARG A 504 25.48 24.30 0.18
CA ARG A 504 24.83 23.57 -0.90
C ARG A 504 24.45 22.16 -0.45
N ALA A 505 25.34 21.43 0.21
CA ALA A 505 25.04 20.11 0.76
C ALA A 505 23.89 20.16 1.78
N PHE A 506 23.88 21.18 2.63
CA PHE A 506 22.80 21.39 3.59
C PHE A 506 21.47 21.70 2.92
N THR A 507 21.49 22.54 1.89
CA THR A 507 20.29 22.87 1.13
C THR A 507 19.77 21.66 0.37
N THR A 508 20.63 20.84 -0.23
CA THR A 508 20.21 19.59 -0.89
C THR A 508 19.63 18.58 0.11
N ALA A 509 20.27 18.40 1.27
CA ALA A 509 19.86 17.41 2.26
C ALA A 509 18.63 17.84 3.10
N TRP A 510 18.38 19.15 3.24
CA TRP A 510 17.40 19.71 4.16
C TRP A 510 16.67 20.97 3.64
N SER A 511 16.51 21.15 2.32
CA SER A 511 15.86 22.32 1.71
C SER A 511 14.52 22.66 2.36
N THR A 512 13.66 21.66 2.57
CA THR A 512 12.32 21.77 3.15
C THR A 512 12.28 21.63 4.67
N ALA A 513 13.43 21.49 5.34
CA ALA A 513 13.45 21.26 6.78
C ALA A 513 12.97 22.50 7.54
N ALA A 514 12.08 22.27 8.51
CA ALA A 514 11.66 23.29 9.46
C ALA A 514 12.87 23.91 10.17
N PRO A 515 12.82 25.19 10.58
CA PRO A 515 13.96 25.90 11.18
C PRO A 515 14.61 25.15 12.35
N ALA A 516 13.82 24.49 13.20
CA ALA A 516 14.34 23.70 14.31
C ALA A 516 15.16 22.48 13.85
N THR A 517 14.68 21.76 12.83
CA THR A 517 15.37 20.60 12.25
C THR A 517 16.64 21.02 11.53
N TRP A 518 16.57 22.09 10.74
CA TRP A 518 17.74 22.71 10.09
C TRP A 518 18.81 23.08 11.11
N ASN A 519 18.42 23.83 12.15
CA ASN A 519 19.36 24.30 13.17
C ASN A 519 19.96 23.15 14.00
N ARG A 520 19.24 22.03 14.18
CA ARG A 520 19.78 20.82 14.82
C ARG A 520 20.87 20.16 13.96
N HIS A 521 20.63 19.99 12.67
CA HIS A 521 21.62 19.43 11.75
C HIS A 521 22.82 20.36 11.60
N ARG A 522 22.59 21.68 11.55
CA ARG A 522 23.65 22.70 11.59
C ARG A 522 24.48 22.55 12.86
N SER A 523 23.85 22.39 14.03
CA SER A 523 24.57 22.22 15.29
C SER A 523 25.43 20.95 15.30
N ALA A 524 24.90 19.84 14.81
CA ALA A 524 25.64 18.57 14.72
C ALA A 524 26.85 18.69 13.77
N PHE A 525 26.68 19.36 12.62
CA PHE A 525 27.79 19.64 11.71
C PHE A 525 28.84 20.55 12.36
N ARG A 526 28.45 21.62 13.06
CA ARG A 526 29.40 22.48 13.77
C ARG A 526 30.18 21.73 14.85
N SER A 527 29.55 20.79 15.54
CA SER A 527 30.25 19.93 16.52
C SER A 527 31.26 19.01 15.86
N PHE A 528 30.92 18.44 14.70
CA PHE A 528 31.88 17.69 13.89
C PHE A 528 33.01 18.60 13.38
N ALA A 529 32.68 19.77 12.85
CA ALA A 529 33.62 20.70 12.25
C ALA A 529 34.58 21.35 13.25
N ALA A 530 34.17 21.48 14.52
CA ALA A 530 35.06 21.90 15.59
C ALA A 530 36.06 20.80 16.01
N TRP A 531 35.79 19.54 15.66
CA TRP A 531 36.63 18.39 16.00
C TRP A 531 37.63 18.04 14.89
N VAL A 532 37.27 18.24 13.62
CA VAL A 532 38.18 18.09 12.47
C VAL A 532 38.90 19.40 12.13
N PRO A 533 40.12 19.37 11.55
CA PRO A 533 40.82 20.59 11.12
C PRO A 533 40.19 21.15 9.84
N LEU A 534 39.13 21.95 9.99
CA LEU A 534 38.45 22.65 8.89
C LEU A 534 38.75 24.15 8.89
N ASP A 535 38.54 24.78 7.73
CA ASP A 535 38.51 26.23 7.60
C ASP A 535 37.48 26.82 8.60
N PRO A 536 37.84 27.83 9.40
CA PRO A 536 36.92 28.49 10.34
C PRO A 536 35.61 28.94 9.70
N ALA A 537 35.62 29.44 8.47
CA ALA A 537 34.42 29.88 7.75
C ALA A 537 33.52 28.70 7.40
N ALA A 538 34.10 27.55 7.01
CA ALA A 538 33.34 26.34 6.77
C ALA A 538 32.80 25.73 8.08
N ALA A 539 33.56 25.84 9.17
CA ALA A 539 33.18 25.33 10.49
C ALA A 539 31.98 26.07 11.11
N GLU A 540 31.63 27.26 10.63
CA GLU A 540 30.40 27.94 11.03
C GLU A 540 29.13 27.24 10.51
N GLY A 541 29.25 26.50 9.40
CA GLY A 541 28.13 25.88 8.70
C GLY A 541 27.16 26.90 8.09
N PRO A 542 26.09 26.42 7.44
CA PRO A 542 25.16 27.32 6.75
C PRO A 542 24.47 28.29 7.72
N PRO A 543 23.87 29.39 7.23
CA PRO A 543 23.18 30.34 8.10
C PRO A 543 22.09 29.67 8.94
N ARG A 544 21.95 30.14 10.19
CA ARG A 544 20.88 29.69 11.08
C ARG A 544 19.54 30.14 10.48
N ARG A 545 18.60 29.21 10.29
CA ARG A 545 17.25 29.59 9.87
C ARG A 545 16.50 30.18 11.06
N SER A 546 16.07 31.43 10.94
CA SER A 546 15.15 32.07 11.88
C SER A 546 13.74 31.57 11.60
N GLY A 547 13.13 30.98 12.61
CA GLY A 547 11.69 30.82 12.68
C GLY A 547 11.30 31.04 14.12
N ALA A 548 10.32 31.90 14.37
CA ALA A 548 9.63 31.86 15.66
C ALA A 548 9.17 30.40 15.82
N PRO A 549 9.47 29.71 16.94
CA PRO A 549 8.86 28.42 17.18
C PRO A 549 7.36 28.65 17.04
N ALA A 550 6.72 27.97 16.08
CA ALA A 550 5.30 28.14 15.84
C ALA A 550 4.61 28.05 17.19
N ALA A 551 3.97 29.15 17.61
CA ALA A 551 3.34 29.21 18.92
C ALA A 551 2.35 28.05 18.95
N VAL A 552 2.66 27.02 19.74
CA VAL A 552 1.81 25.84 19.85
C VAL A 552 0.54 26.31 20.54
N ARG A 553 -0.46 26.69 19.74
CA ARG A 553 -1.75 27.15 20.25
C ARG A 553 -2.35 25.99 21.06
N PRO A 554 -2.92 26.23 22.25
CA PRO A 554 -3.65 25.18 22.95
C PRO A 554 -4.80 24.63 22.09
N ILE A 555 -5.26 23.43 22.38
CA ILE A 555 -6.49 22.88 21.81
C ILE A 555 -7.65 23.67 22.44
N SER A 556 -8.62 24.09 21.61
CA SER A 556 -9.75 24.88 22.12
C SER A 556 -10.58 24.07 23.14
N PRO A 557 -11.20 24.73 24.14
CA PRO A 557 -12.08 24.06 25.10
C PRO A 557 -13.22 23.28 24.43
N GLU A 558 -13.78 23.82 23.33
CA GLU A 558 -14.82 23.17 22.54
C GLU A 558 -14.33 21.84 21.94
N ALA A 559 -13.17 21.86 21.27
CA ALA A 559 -12.64 20.67 20.64
C ALA A 559 -12.17 19.61 21.65
N LEU A 560 -11.70 20.05 22.83
CA LEU A 560 -11.48 19.17 23.97
C LEU A 560 -12.81 18.56 24.46
N GLY A 561 -13.87 19.36 24.55
CA GLY A 561 -15.23 18.88 24.86
C GLY A 561 -15.68 17.77 23.90
N THR A 562 -15.52 17.97 22.60
CA THR A 562 -15.83 16.97 21.56
C THR A 562 -14.95 15.72 21.69
N LEU A 563 -13.66 15.88 22.02
CA LEU A 563 -12.77 14.75 22.27
C LEU A 563 -13.24 13.92 23.48
N TRP A 564 -13.69 14.58 24.55
CA TRP A 564 -14.16 13.92 25.76
C TRP A 564 -15.50 13.21 25.60
N SER A 565 -16.39 13.74 24.75
CA SER A 565 -17.72 13.16 24.50
C SER A 565 -17.74 12.13 23.36
N ARG A 566 -16.61 11.88 22.68
CA ARG A 566 -16.57 11.01 21.50
C ARG A 566 -16.79 9.53 21.89
N PRO A 567 -17.77 8.84 21.26
CA PRO A 567 -18.01 7.42 21.52
C PRO A 567 -16.90 6.55 20.91
N GLY A 568 -16.68 5.37 21.48
CA GLY A 568 -15.77 4.36 20.93
C GLY A 568 -14.27 4.59 21.20
N ILE A 569 -13.89 5.59 22.01
CA ILE A 569 -12.50 5.71 22.49
C ILE A 569 -12.29 4.66 23.61
N PRO A 570 -11.32 3.74 23.48
CA PRO A 570 -11.10 2.74 24.51
C PRO A 570 -10.62 3.37 25.83
N LEU A 571 -10.91 2.69 26.95
CA LEU A 571 -10.62 3.18 28.30
C LEU A 571 -9.17 3.65 28.47
N ARG A 572 -8.18 2.85 28.05
CA ARG A 572 -6.74 3.19 28.12
C ARG A 572 -6.43 4.55 27.50
N GLU A 573 -6.90 4.79 26.28
CA GLU A 573 -6.68 6.04 25.56
C GLU A 573 -7.34 7.22 26.27
N ARG A 574 -8.59 7.07 26.72
CA ARG A 574 -9.29 8.11 27.49
C ARG A 574 -8.53 8.47 28.75
N THR A 575 -8.12 7.48 29.53
CA THR A 575 -7.36 7.67 30.78
C THR A 575 -6.04 8.36 30.52
N LEU A 576 -5.26 7.92 29.52
CA LEU A 576 -3.97 8.51 29.16
C LEU A 576 -4.11 9.98 28.77
N TRP A 577 -5.06 10.28 27.88
CA TRP A 577 -5.27 11.64 27.37
C TRP A 577 -5.78 12.57 28.47
N ARG A 578 -6.69 12.08 29.32
CA ARG A 578 -7.20 12.85 30.45
C ARG A 578 -6.13 13.12 31.49
N LEU A 579 -5.29 12.14 31.81
CA LEU A 579 -4.18 12.29 32.74
C LEU A 579 -3.14 13.28 32.20
N LEU A 580 -2.79 13.20 30.92
CA LEU A 580 -1.87 14.17 30.28
C LEU A 580 -2.42 15.59 30.31
N TYR A 581 -3.71 15.75 30.02
CA TYR A 581 -4.38 17.05 30.05
C TYR A 581 -4.44 17.61 31.48
N GLU A 582 -4.90 16.85 32.46
CA GLU A 582 -5.09 17.36 33.83
C GLU A 582 -3.76 17.59 34.57
N SER A 583 -2.74 16.79 34.29
CA SER A 583 -1.43 16.92 34.96
C SER A 583 -0.48 17.90 34.27
N GLY A 584 -0.65 18.11 32.97
CA GLY A 584 0.29 18.87 32.16
C GLY A 584 1.69 18.24 32.03
N ALA A 585 1.89 17.03 32.57
CA ALA A 585 3.18 16.38 32.67
C ALA A 585 3.74 15.99 31.28
N PRO A 586 5.08 15.81 31.17
CA PRO A 586 5.67 15.28 29.95
C PRO A 586 5.09 13.90 29.58
N VAL A 587 4.83 13.68 28.29
CA VAL A 587 4.23 12.42 27.79
C VAL A 587 5.06 11.20 28.20
N THR A 588 6.38 11.33 28.13
CA THR A 588 7.32 10.27 28.53
C THR A 588 7.25 9.96 30.01
N ALA A 589 6.98 10.95 30.86
CA ALA A 589 6.86 10.76 32.31
C ALA A 589 5.57 10.02 32.67
N VAL A 590 4.44 10.37 32.03
CA VAL A 590 3.15 9.68 32.22
C VAL A 590 3.18 8.25 31.69
N LEU A 591 3.79 8.02 30.52
CA LEU A 591 3.92 6.65 29.97
C LEU A 591 4.88 5.78 30.78
N ALA A 592 5.78 6.38 31.55
CA ALA A 592 6.74 5.68 32.42
C ALA A 592 6.17 5.26 33.78
N LEU A 593 4.95 5.68 34.14
CA LEU A 593 4.35 5.33 35.43
C LEU A 593 4.07 3.83 35.55
N ASP A 594 4.43 3.27 36.69
CA ASP A 594 3.98 1.98 37.21
C ASP A 594 2.85 2.17 38.22
N VAL A 595 2.08 1.11 38.46
CA VAL A 595 0.97 1.15 39.44
C VAL A 595 1.48 1.53 40.83
N THR A 596 2.69 1.10 41.19
CA THR A 596 3.37 1.41 42.47
C THR A 596 3.84 2.87 42.59
N ASP A 597 3.84 3.61 41.50
CA ASP A 597 4.14 5.04 41.52
C ASP A 597 2.93 5.88 41.93
N LEU A 598 1.71 5.31 41.87
CA LEU A 598 0.45 6.03 42.06
C LEU A 598 0.01 6.04 43.53
N ASP A 599 -0.31 7.23 44.01
CA ASP A 599 -1.12 7.49 45.19
C ASP A 599 -2.52 7.91 44.71
N ARG A 600 -3.45 6.95 44.75
CA ARG A 600 -4.80 7.10 44.20
C ARG A 600 -5.68 8.00 45.08
N ASP A 601 -5.42 8.00 46.39
CA ASP A 601 -6.16 8.79 47.37
C ASP A 601 -5.77 10.27 47.26
N ASP A 602 -4.47 10.55 47.18
CA ASP A 602 -3.95 11.92 47.04
C ASP A 602 -3.89 12.43 45.59
N ARG A 603 -4.28 11.60 44.61
CA ARG A 603 -4.28 11.89 43.17
C ARG A 603 -2.93 12.36 42.65
N ARG A 604 -1.87 11.66 43.06
CA ARG A 604 -0.47 11.98 42.75
C ARG A 604 0.30 10.75 42.33
N ALA A 605 1.36 10.95 41.55
CA ALA A 605 2.31 9.90 41.21
C ALA A 605 3.75 10.37 41.32
N ARG A 606 4.61 9.44 41.78
CA ARG A 606 6.05 9.64 41.83
C ARG A 606 6.62 9.50 40.42
N SER A 607 7.28 10.55 39.92
CA SER A 607 7.89 10.53 38.58
C SER A 607 9.18 11.33 38.53
N GLY A 608 10.32 10.63 38.65
CA GLY A 608 11.65 11.23 38.56
C GLY A 608 11.79 12.52 39.39
N ARG A 609 12.08 13.66 38.72
CA ARG A 609 12.36 14.96 39.36
C ARG A 609 11.13 15.76 39.80
N ARG A 610 9.89 15.43 39.38
CA ARG A 610 8.67 16.19 39.75
C ARG A 610 7.45 15.28 39.91
N PRO A 611 6.66 15.42 40.99
CA PRO A 611 5.42 14.66 41.15
C PRO A 611 4.39 15.05 40.08
N ILE A 612 3.64 14.05 39.60
CA ILE A 612 2.53 14.22 38.65
C ILE A 612 1.24 14.25 39.46
N ALA A 613 0.47 15.33 39.42
CA ALA A 613 -0.84 15.42 40.08
C ALA A 613 -1.96 15.48 39.04
N TRP A 614 -3.15 14.98 39.35
CA TRP A 614 -4.30 15.00 38.44
C TRP A 614 -5.62 15.33 39.13
N ARG A 615 -6.70 15.52 38.35
CA ARG A 615 -8.02 15.93 38.83
C ARG A 615 -9.03 14.77 38.75
N SER A 616 -10.30 15.07 39.05
CA SER A 616 -11.37 14.07 39.14
C SER A 616 -11.68 13.33 37.84
N GLY A 617 -11.35 13.90 36.68
CA GLY A 617 -11.57 13.24 35.39
C GLY A 617 -10.60 12.08 35.18
N ALA A 618 -9.31 12.27 35.44
CA ALA A 618 -8.33 11.20 35.38
C ALA A 618 -8.50 10.19 36.52
N ALA A 619 -8.87 10.63 37.73
CA ALA A 619 -9.05 9.74 38.89
C ALA A 619 -10.05 8.60 38.60
N ARG A 620 -11.27 8.94 38.15
CA ARG A 620 -12.31 7.93 37.82
C ARG A 620 -11.85 6.91 36.78
N LEU A 621 -11.11 7.39 35.77
CA LEU A 621 -10.65 6.55 34.66
C LEU A 621 -9.40 5.73 35.00
N LEU A 622 -8.58 6.20 35.95
CA LEU A 622 -7.42 5.47 36.45
C LEU A 622 -7.87 4.28 37.30
N ASP A 623 -8.87 4.49 38.16
CA ASP A 623 -9.43 3.41 38.99
C ASP A 623 -9.99 2.27 38.13
N GLU A 624 -10.78 2.62 37.11
CA GLU A 624 -11.35 1.67 36.16
C GLU A 624 -10.27 0.99 35.29
N LEU A 625 -9.22 1.72 34.89
CA LEU A 625 -8.16 1.19 34.03
C LEU A 625 -7.24 0.20 34.76
N ILE A 626 -6.92 0.50 36.02
CA ILE A 626 -5.99 -0.30 36.83
C ILE A 626 -6.70 -1.54 37.39
N GLY A 627 -7.96 -1.39 37.80
CA GLY A 627 -8.70 -2.45 38.49
C GLY A 627 -7.93 -2.93 39.73
N ASP A 628 -7.78 -4.24 39.85
CA ASP A 628 -7.12 -4.90 40.99
C ASP A 628 -5.60 -5.06 40.83
N ARG A 629 -5.00 -4.48 39.78
CA ARG A 629 -3.55 -4.56 39.58
C ARG A 629 -2.83 -3.76 40.67
N THR A 630 -1.79 -4.37 41.24
CA THR A 630 -0.94 -3.77 42.29
C THR A 630 0.45 -3.39 41.80
N GLU A 631 0.88 -3.90 40.64
CA GLU A 631 2.22 -3.67 40.08
C GLU A 631 2.23 -3.61 38.54
N GLY A 632 3.37 -3.22 37.97
CA GLY A 632 3.60 -3.12 36.52
C GLY A 632 3.13 -1.80 35.88
N PRO A 633 3.30 -1.63 34.55
CA PRO A 633 3.00 -0.37 33.88
C PRO A 633 1.53 0.03 33.90
N VAL A 634 1.24 1.30 34.13
CA VAL A 634 -0.15 1.81 34.11
C VAL A 634 -0.77 1.67 32.71
N PHE A 635 -0.02 2.04 31.67
CA PHE A 635 -0.49 2.01 30.28
C PHE A 635 0.12 0.84 29.51
N LEU A 636 -0.71 -0.17 29.22
CA LEU A 636 -0.28 -1.41 28.56
C LEU A 636 -0.66 -1.49 27.09
N THR A 637 0.11 -2.25 26.31
CA THR A 637 -0.22 -2.60 24.91
C THR A 637 -1.47 -3.48 24.82
N GLY A 638 -2.20 -3.42 23.70
CA GLY A 638 -3.38 -4.26 23.48
C GLY A 638 -3.07 -5.75 23.22
N ARG A 639 -1.81 -6.10 22.99
CA ARG A 639 -1.33 -7.47 22.75
C ARG A 639 -0.24 -7.82 23.77
N ARG A 640 -0.09 -9.11 24.08
CA ARG A 640 1.00 -9.64 24.91
C ARG A 640 2.36 -9.41 24.23
N ALA A 641 3.41 -9.26 25.03
CA ALA A 641 4.77 -9.15 24.52
C ALA A 641 5.21 -10.48 23.88
N GLY A 642 5.85 -10.43 22.70
CA GLY A 642 6.42 -11.62 22.07
C GLY A 642 7.74 -12.06 22.72
N PRO A 643 8.11 -13.36 22.64
CA PRO A 643 9.23 -13.94 23.39
C PRO A 643 10.62 -13.39 23.02
N ALA A 644 10.77 -12.74 21.87
CA ALA A 644 12.08 -12.29 21.35
C ALA A 644 12.44 -10.81 21.66
N ARG A 645 11.67 -10.11 22.50
CA ARG A 645 12.02 -8.74 22.94
C ARG A 645 12.39 -8.78 24.43
N LYS A 646 13.61 -8.31 24.77
CA LYS A 646 13.86 -7.74 26.11
C LYS A 646 12.97 -6.50 26.25
N ALA A 647 11.70 -6.70 26.62
CA ALA A 647 10.78 -5.60 26.75
C ALA A 647 11.14 -4.78 27.99
N ALA A 648 11.21 -3.46 27.83
CA ALA A 648 11.08 -2.54 28.94
C ALA A 648 9.75 -2.83 29.66
N ALA A 649 9.82 -3.11 30.97
CA ALA A 649 8.72 -3.33 31.92
C ALA A 649 7.45 -4.01 31.35
N VAL A 650 7.33 -5.33 31.53
CA VAL A 650 6.12 -6.11 31.23
C VAL A 650 5.26 -6.20 32.48
N ASP A 651 3.94 -6.12 32.32
CA ASP A 651 3.01 -6.38 33.42
C ASP A 651 2.95 -7.87 33.75
N PRO A 652 3.22 -8.27 35.00
CA PRO A 652 3.30 -9.68 35.39
C PRO A 652 1.94 -10.40 35.32
N ALA A 653 0.83 -9.70 35.57
CA ALA A 653 -0.50 -10.30 35.56
C ALA A 653 -1.03 -10.58 34.14
N THR A 654 -0.79 -9.67 33.19
CA THR A 654 -1.38 -9.73 31.84
C THR A 654 -0.41 -10.18 30.75
N GLY A 655 0.90 -10.13 31.00
CA GLY A 655 1.96 -10.40 30.03
C GLY A 655 2.06 -9.34 28.92
N ARG A 656 1.47 -8.16 29.13
CA ARG A 656 1.45 -7.05 28.16
C ARG A 656 2.57 -6.07 28.48
N ALA A 657 3.14 -5.45 27.44
CA ALA A 657 4.24 -4.50 27.60
C ALA A 657 3.74 -3.07 27.84
N ARG A 658 4.61 -2.21 28.36
CA ARG A 658 4.38 -0.75 28.42
C ARG A 658 4.07 -0.17 27.03
N LEU A 659 3.11 0.74 26.96
CA LEU A 659 2.74 1.47 25.75
C LEU A 659 3.85 2.46 25.35
N SER A 660 4.33 2.39 24.11
CA SER A 660 5.36 3.31 23.61
C SER A 660 4.80 4.68 23.25
N TYR A 661 5.66 5.70 23.25
CA TYR A 661 5.31 7.06 22.83
C TYR A 661 4.77 7.09 21.40
N GLU A 662 5.44 6.43 20.46
CA GLU A 662 5.07 6.41 19.04
C GLU A 662 3.68 5.80 18.85
N ARG A 663 3.39 4.72 19.59
CA ARG A 663 2.07 4.08 19.51
C ARG A 663 0.99 4.95 20.14
N ALA A 664 1.26 5.57 21.28
CA ALA A 664 0.32 6.47 21.94
C ALA A 664 0.02 7.70 21.06
N GLU A 665 1.05 8.30 20.46
CA GLU A 665 0.95 9.44 19.56
C GLU A 665 0.18 9.09 18.28
N TYR A 666 0.45 7.93 17.69
CA TYR A 666 -0.31 7.42 16.54
C TYR A 666 -1.80 7.27 16.86
N LEU A 667 -2.13 6.70 18.02
CA LEU A 667 -3.52 6.49 18.42
C LEU A 667 -4.25 7.82 18.64
N PHE A 668 -3.59 8.80 19.25
CA PHE A 668 -4.15 10.14 19.44
C PHE A 668 -4.43 10.83 18.09
N LYS A 669 -3.45 10.82 17.18
CA LYS A 669 -3.61 11.41 15.84
C LYS A 669 -4.70 10.72 15.03
N ARG A 670 -4.75 9.39 15.03
CA ARG A 670 -5.76 8.62 14.30
C ARG A 670 -7.17 8.92 14.81
N THR A 671 -7.35 9.02 16.12
CA THR A 671 -8.66 9.33 16.71
C THR A 671 -9.04 10.80 16.52
N GLY A 672 -8.05 11.70 16.53
CA GLY A 672 -8.22 13.14 16.35
C GLY A 672 -8.29 13.63 14.90
N ALA A 673 -8.06 12.76 13.90
CA ALA A 673 -7.97 13.16 12.49
C ALA A 673 -9.20 13.91 11.96
N GLY A 674 -10.40 13.59 12.44
CA GLY A 674 -11.63 14.30 12.09
C GLY A 674 -11.87 15.61 12.86
N LEU A 675 -11.07 15.88 13.89
CA LEU A 675 -11.12 17.10 14.73
C LEU A 675 -9.95 18.06 14.41
N ASP A 676 -9.05 17.66 13.52
CA ASP A 676 -7.89 18.43 13.03
C ASP A 676 -7.82 18.38 11.48
N PRO A 677 -8.86 18.88 10.78
CA PRO A 677 -8.99 18.73 9.32
C PRO A 677 -7.85 19.39 8.54
N ASP A 678 -7.24 20.44 9.10
CA ASP A 678 -6.12 21.17 8.51
C ASP A 678 -4.74 20.60 8.91
N GLY A 679 -4.69 19.52 9.71
CA GLY A 679 -3.44 18.90 10.17
C GLY A 679 -2.61 19.79 11.10
N GLY A 680 -3.25 20.71 11.83
CA GLY A 680 -2.64 21.74 12.68
C GLY A 680 -1.96 21.25 13.96
N GLY A 681 -1.72 19.94 14.12
CA GLY A 681 -0.77 19.40 15.09
C GLY A 681 -1.40 18.94 16.41
N TRP A 682 -2.54 18.25 16.36
CA TRP A 682 -3.06 17.49 17.51
C TRP A 682 -2.08 16.37 17.91
N THR A 683 -1.18 16.70 18.83
CA THR A 683 -0.15 15.82 19.39
C THR A 683 -0.36 15.64 20.90
N LEU A 684 0.16 14.56 21.49
CA LEU A 684 0.07 14.35 22.95
C LEU A 684 0.78 15.48 23.71
N LYS A 685 1.85 16.02 23.13
CA LYS A 685 2.58 17.18 23.67
C LYS A 685 1.70 18.43 23.71
N ARG A 686 0.89 18.68 22.66
CA ARG A 686 -0.07 19.79 22.60
C ARG A 686 -1.19 19.59 23.60
N LEU A 687 -1.69 18.36 23.78
CA LEU A 687 -2.72 18.04 24.76
C LEU A 687 -2.26 18.37 26.20
N GLY A 688 -1.07 17.92 26.59
CA GLY A 688 -0.52 18.22 27.92
C GLY A 688 -0.17 19.70 28.10
N ARG A 689 0.18 20.42 27.04
CA ARG A 689 0.37 21.88 27.10
C ARG A 689 -0.96 22.62 27.27
N SER A 690 -2.01 22.19 26.57
CA SER A 690 -3.36 22.77 26.69
C SER A 690 -3.89 22.67 28.12
N GLY A 691 -3.54 21.60 28.83
CA GLY A 691 -3.77 21.45 30.26
C GLY A 691 -3.07 22.51 31.11
N ARG A 692 -1.78 22.75 30.87
CA ARG A 692 -0.98 23.77 31.58
C ARG A 692 -1.45 25.19 31.31
N ASP A 693 -1.84 25.48 30.07
CA ASP A 693 -2.25 26.83 29.67
C ASP A 693 -3.67 27.15 30.19
N GLY A 694 -4.55 26.15 30.35
CA GLY A 694 -5.85 26.28 31.04
C GLY A 694 -5.78 26.24 32.58
N LEU A 695 -4.57 26.22 33.13
CA LEU A 695 -4.23 26.22 34.56
C LEU A 695 -3.59 27.54 35.03
N ALA A 696 -3.32 28.48 34.11
CA ALA A 696 -2.94 29.84 34.46
C ALA A 696 -4.19 30.58 34.98
N PRO A 697 -4.08 31.34 36.10
CA PRO A 697 -5.21 32.01 36.73
C PRO A 697 -5.90 33.03 35.83
#